data_AF-A0A0N1N4J8-F1
#
_entry.id   AF-A0A0N1N4J8-F1
#
_cell.length_a   1.000
_cell.length_b   1.000
_cell.length_c   1.000
_cell.angle_alpha   90.00
_cell.angle_beta   90.00
_cell.angle_gamma   90.00
#
_symmetry.space_group_name_H-M   'P 1'
#
loop_
_entity.id
_entity.type
_entity.pdbx_description
1 polymer ?
#
loop_
_entity_poly.entity_id
_entity_poly.type
_entity_poly.pdbx_seq_one_letter_code
_entity_poly.pdbx_strand_id
1 'polypeptide(L)'
;MADPIFTPGSELPSEIPNGYLEANAKPGAFGGNIAEGFSRIGEGMNQASESLGQMAQRHAQEDNLTAVSAAMNTFQAHVRTAQYGDPDAQDGTPEAAGYFGTQGKAAVDSLGQATQDINTYRQSLMQGMNADQARAFQQASTQFQTGAFNAMYEHAGRQRQAYQDDVLKDSLTNAASTGAANLDNPAAFGGAINTGRNLIQARLALQGVPMDSPIAQAKLQQWNDQFFTQAAQSATNNNDAIKAQSILDANQGHMSAPAYAQASEQNRPHLYRQQGTMGYHAVSGEPETQAVAIPQGTDPDATFAAMIHLESGGQQTDARGNPITSGKGAVGRAQLMPDTARQVAQSVGLPWDENRFRQDGAYNQALGQAYFSQLCQKYGGNQTLACAAYNAGPGNVDKWIRQNGDPRTGGISDADFVAAIPFNETRNYVSRAGAAQNAPNDPPSHTAPDWNAREVAISKLPIADEAKTYAYSLLSRDKSIWEATTATQRGQLADSLRDLGSAYAHGNTTNDIPEAQIRQLQEPDQAERTIQGLQVMRQGADEANVLRFAPPDQVAAAMQRDTDAMRNGEDIGSYQRRVQVASMRNAVITQRMEAMKKDPATYVASSPAMQQAAQAVQAAQQSGDPAQMAQAQQAYAAQSMAMQHYLAPSQTPRILTNDQVQALSQKISSADPAREDIGQTMDGMARQYGQQWPKAFGELVQYGKLPPDYQVLANMDTADQTMARADFQRALQAGTMPQLQEAAGQAASNILPKGGDDPVEDQLAAFRATTVNSSGGDALYRTVHDATKRLALYYIAHGQDSSTALTNAVDGIINSKYDISGSMRVPKGMLPAARTATASVLSSLRPSDLAPIPGTAPGLTDRDRRDFGISAARAGGQWVPNNDESGLVLVIPPRNGATPYVMRRKDGSPVTVTFDGMRSGQYGKGGGSAPYPGSLNTVQSGGLG
;
A
#
# COMPACT_ATOMS: atom_id res chain seq x y z
N MET A 1 -53.96 55.24 -6.68
CA MET A 1 -54.23 55.44 -5.25
C MET A 1 -55.07 54.28 -4.76
N ALA A 2 -54.58 53.58 -3.73
CA ALA A 2 -55.25 52.71 -2.75
C ALA A 2 -55.94 51.39 -3.22
N ASP A 3 -55.14 50.31 -3.20
CA ASP A 3 -55.26 49.04 -2.43
C ASP A 3 -56.44 48.03 -2.55
N PRO A 4 -56.15 46.72 -2.28
CA PRO A 4 -56.68 45.52 -2.97
C PRO A 4 -57.66 44.71 -2.11
N ILE A 5 -58.17 43.56 -2.58
CA ILE A 5 -58.38 42.31 -1.80
C ILE A 5 -58.61 41.13 -2.77
N PHE A 6 -57.73 40.13 -2.70
CA PHE A 6 -58.13 38.73 -2.79
C PHE A 6 -57.96 38.15 -1.38
N THR A 7 -58.90 37.33 -0.93
CA THR A 7 -58.57 36.24 0.00
C THR A 7 -59.34 34.96 -0.40
N PRO A 8 -58.65 33.81 -0.51
CA PRO A 8 -59.24 32.50 -0.77
C PRO A 8 -59.68 31.80 0.53
N GLY A 9 -60.70 30.94 0.43
CA GLY A 9 -60.98 29.88 1.41
C GLY A 9 -62.37 29.96 2.08
N SER A 10 -63.40 29.43 1.43
CA SER A 10 -64.57 28.84 2.10
C SER A 10 -65.22 27.81 1.19
N GLU A 11 -65.16 26.53 1.57
CA GLU A 11 -65.90 25.44 0.92
C GLU A 11 -67.39 25.46 1.33
N LEU A 12 -68.23 25.35 0.30
CA LEU A 12 -69.54 24.68 0.13
C LEU A 12 -70.64 24.76 1.21
N PRO A 13 -71.91 25.00 0.79
CA PRO A 13 -72.91 23.91 0.74
C PRO A 13 -73.74 23.90 -0.56
N SER A 14 -73.93 22.75 -1.22
CA SER A 14 -75.06 21.79 -1.12
C SER A 14 -76.41 22.28 -1.68
N GLU A 15 -76.71 21.85 -2.91
CA GLU A 15 -78.02 21.67 -3.57
C GLU A 15 -79.19 22.69 -3.38
N ILE A 16 -79.53 23.32 -4.53
CA ILE A 16 -80.84 23.61 -5.18
C ILE A 16 -82.03 24.14 -4.34
N PRO A 17 -82.65 25.27 -4.76
CA PRO A 17 -84.05 25.17 -5.20
C PRO A 17 -84.39 25.90 -6.53
N ASN A 18 -85.24 25.19 -7.28
CA ASN A 18 -86.04 25.56 -8.44
C ASN A 18 -86.79 26.91 -8.35
N GLY A 19 -87.09 27.45 -9.54
CA GLY A 19 -88.46 27.91 -9.83
C GLY A 19 -88.69 29.42 -9.89
N TYR A 20 -88.32 30.03 -11.02
CA TYR A 20 -88.93 31.27 -11.51
C TYR A 20 -90.23 30.92 -12.24
N LEU A 21 -91.37 30.96 -11.56
CA LEU A 21 -92.77 30.94 -12.05
C LEU A 21 -93.64 31.09 -10.76
N GLU A 22 -94.53 32.05 -10.50
CA GLU A 22 -95.47 32.86 -11.29
C GLU A 22 -96.03 34.03 -10.43
N ALA A 23 -96.50 35.12 -11.07
CA ALA A 23 -97.79 35.81 -10.84
C ALA A 23 -97.71 37.27 -11.38
N ASN A 24 -98.19 37.56 -12.59
CA ASN A 24 -99.58 37.94 -12.96
C ASN A 24 -100.02 39.36 -12.57
N ALA A 25 -100.07 40.28 -13.55
CA ALA A 25 -101.08 41.34 -13.67
C ALA A 25 -101.12 41.95 -15.10
N LYS A 26 -102.19 41.63 -15.83
CA LYS A 26 -102.74 42.23 -17.09
C LYS A 26 -103.07 43.73 -16.88
N PRO A 27 -103.24 44.62 -17.91
CA PRO A 27 -104.19 44.44 -19.02
C PRO A 27 -103.91 45.15 -20.37
N GLY A 28 -104.55 44.65 -21.43
CA GLY A 28 -105.00 45.51 -22.53
C GLY A 28 -106.31 46.18 -22.16
N ALA A 29 -106.35 47.51 -22.28
CA ALA A 29 -107.57 48.29 -22.48
C ALA A 29 -107.28 49.41 -23.48
N PHE A 30 -108.27 49.62 -24.35
CA PHE A 30 -108.37 50.59 -25.43
C PHE A 30 -107.56 50.28 -26.71
N GLY A 31 -108.10 49.70 -27.77
CA GLY A 31 -109.51 49.46 -28.16
C GLY A 31 -109.81 50.17 -29.47
N GLY A 32 -110.49 49.47 -30.38
CA GLY A 32 -111.26 50.13 -31.44
C GLY A 32 -111.01 49.66 -32.87
N ASN A 33 -111.61 48.51 -33.20
CA ASN A 33 -112.49 48.30 -34.36
C ASN A 33 -111.97 48.42 -35.82
N ILE A 34 -112.45 47.44 -36.59
CA ILE A 34 -112.46 47.29 -38.07
C ILE A 34 -111.21 46.52 -38.56
N ALA A 35 -111.24 45.25 -38.99
CA ALA A 35 -112.32 44.50 -39.60
C ALA A 35 -112.13 42.98 -39.41
N GLU A 36 -112.94 42.38 -38.54
CA GLU A 36 -113.62 41.12 -38.88
C GLU A 36 -114.91 41.49 -39.62
N GLY A 37 -114.74 41.84 -40.89
CA GLY A 37 -115.81 41.82 -41.87
C GLY A 37 -115.70 40.50 -42.61
N PHE A 38 -116.31 39.47 -42.05
CA PHE A 38 -116.88 38.35 -42.80
C PHE A 38 -115.97 37.61 -43.80
N SER A 39 -115.71 36.35 -43.48
CA SER A 39 -116.40 35.32 -44.26
C SER A 39 -117.24 34.52 -43.27
N ARG A 40 -118.54 34.84 -43.07
CA ARG A 40 -119.61 34.12 -43.80
C ARG A 40 -119.04 32.96 -44.62
N ILE A 41 -119.30 31.75 -44.13
CA ILE A 41 -120.05 30.73 -44.84
C ILE A 41 -119.77 30.81 -46.35
N GLY A 42 -119.00 29.88 -46.89
CA GLY A 42 -119.61 28.56 -47.03
C GLY A 42 -120.77 28.62 -48.03
N GLU A 43 -120.62 29.36 -49.11
CA GLU A 43 -121.39 29.18 -50.35
C GLU A 43 -120.43 29.35 -51.55
N GLY A 44 -120.19 28.26 -52.29
CA GLY A 44 -120.03 28.38 -53.74
C GLY A 44 -118.73 27.96 -54.45
N MET A 45 -117.95 27.00 -53.93
CA MET A 45 -117.34 25.89 -54.71
C MET A 45 -116.67 26.06 -56.11
N ASN A 46 -116.21 27.23 -56.59
CA ASN A 46 -115.62 27.33 -57.95
C ASN A 46 -114.21 27.95 -58.08
N GLN A 47 -113.39 27.95 -57.02
CA GLN A 47 -111.99 28.41 -57.07
C GLN A 47 -110.99 27.44 -56.38
N ALA A 48 -111.18 26.14 -56.57
CA ALA A 48 -110.31 25.10 -55.98
C ALA A 48 -109.07 24.74 -56.83
N SER A 49 -108.84 25.41 -57.97
CA SER A 49 -107.74 25.07 -58.89
C SER A 49 -106.55 26.06 -58.86
N GLU A 50 -106.73 27.31 -58.42
CA GLU A 50 -105.65 28.33 -58.39
C GLU A 50 -105.07 28.57 -56.98
N SER A 51 -105.77 28.14 -55.92
CA SER A 51 -105.31 28.24 -54.53
C SER A 51 -104.26 27.17 -54.14
N LEU A 52 -104.23 26.02 -54.85
CA LEU A 52 -103.23 24.96 -54.64
C LEU A 52 -101.82 25.38 -55.09
N GLY A 53 -101.68 26.18 -56.16
CA GLY A 53 -100.39 26.66 -56.64
C GLY A 53 -99.72 27.69 -55.72
N GLN A 54 -100.52 28.57 -55.11
CA GLN A 54 -100.02 29.57 -54.14
C GLN A 54 -99.85 29.00 -52.72
N MET A 55 -100.56 27.93 -52.35
CA MET A 55 -100.28 27.15 -51.13
C MET A 55 -99.03 26.28 -51.29
N ALA A 56 -98.81 25.65 -52.45
CA ALA A 56 -97.60 24.88 -52.72
C ALA A 56 -96.33 25.75 -52.72
N GLN A 57 -96.41 27.00 -53.23
CA GLN A 57 -95.30 27.96 -53.12
C GLN A 57 -95.04 28.46 -51.70
N ARG A 58 -96.09 28.67 -50.88
CA ARG A 58 -95.92 29.04 -49.46
C ARG A 58 -95.39 27.88 -48.63
N HIS A 59 -95.90 26.68 -48.81
CA HIS A 59 -95.34 25.48 -48.16
C HIS A 59 -93.90 25.21 -48.60
N ALA A 60 -93.56 25.36 -49.88
CA ALA A 60 -92.18 25.25 -50.34
C ALA A 60 -91.25 26.34 -49.75
N GLN A 61 -91.75 27.56 -49.52
CA GLN A 61 -91.00 28.62 -48.83
C GLN A 61 -90.84 28.34 -47.32
N GLU A 62 -91.87 27.83 -46.65
CA GLU A 62 -91.83 27.42 -45.23
C GLU A 62 -90.90 26.21 -45.01
N ASP A 63 -90.92 25.23 -45.91
CA ASP A 63 -90.01 24.08 -45.89
C ASP A 63 -88.55 24.52 -46.13
N ASN A 64 -88.32 25.45 -47.06
CA ASN A 64 -87.00 26.04 -47.30
C ASN A 64 -86.49 26.83 -46.09
N LEU A 65 -87.35 27.62 -45.44
CA LEU A 65 -87.00 28.37 -44.23
C LEU A 65 -86.69 27.43 -43.06
N THR A 66 -87.46 26.35 -42.90
CA THR A 66 -87.25 25.34 -41.84
C THR A 66 -85.94 24.59 -42.06
N ALA A 67 -85.64 24.17 -43.29
CA ALA A 67 -84.38 23.49 -43.63
C ALA A 67 -83.15 24.39 -43.44
N VAL A 68 -83.25 25.67 -43.84
CA VAL A 68 -82.18 26.66 -43.64
C VAL A 68 -81.97 26.95 -42.16
N SER A 69 -83.05 27.06 -41.36
CA SER A 69 -82.99 27.27 -39.91
C SER A 69 -82.34 26.08 -39.19
N ALA A 70 -82.71 24.85 -39.55
CA ALA A 70 -82.10 23.64 -39.00
C ALA A 70 -80.59 23.55 -39.32
N ALA A 71 -80.20 23.80 -40.58
CA ALA A 71 -78.80 23.84 -40.98
C ALA A 71 -78.02 24.98 -40.30
N MET A 72 -78.66 26.12 -40.04
CA MET A 72 -78.04 27.22 -39.31
C MET A 72 -77.78 26.85 -37.85
N ASN A 73 -78.71 26.14 -37.21
CA ASN A 73 -78.53 25.66 -35.83
C ASN A 73 -77.36 24.67 -35.71
N THR A 74 -77.23 23.72 -36.65
CA THR A 74 -76.11 22.78 -36.67
C THR A 74 -74.79 23.47 -36.99
N PHE A 75 -74.77 24.41 -37.94
CA PHE A 75 -73.59 25.22 -38.23
C PHE A 75 -73.13 26.05 -37.01
N GLN A 76 -74.06 26.70 -36.31
CA GLN A 76 -73.76 27.47 -35.10
C GLN A 76 -73.26 26.59 -33.95
N ALA A 77 -73.77 25.36 -33.82
CA ALA A 77 -73.25 24.40 -32.85
C ALA A 77 -71.79 24.03 -33.18
N HIS A 78 -71.51 23.64 -34.42
CA HIS A 78 -70.17 23.26 -34.87
C HIS A 78 -69.14 24.38 -34.69
N VAL A 79 -69.50 25.62 -35.07
CA VAL A 79 -68.62 26.78 -34.85
C VAL A 79 -68.34 27.01 -33.37
N ARG A 80 -69.34 26.85 -32.48
CA ARG A 80 -69.13 26.99 -31.04
C ARG A 80 -68.21 25.90 -30.50
N THR A 81 -68.37 24.65 -30.92
CA THR A 81 -67.47 23.56 -30.57
C THR A 81 -66.04 23.84 -31.06
N ALA A 82 -65.86 24.30 -32.31
CA ALA A 82 -64.55 24.65 -32.84
C ALA A 82 -63.90 25.83 -32.07
N GLN A 83 -64.69 26.80 -31.60
CA GLN A 83 -64.19 27.96 -30.86
C GLN A 83 -63.86 27.65 -29.39
N TYR A 84 -64.73 26.91 -28.70
CA TYR A 84 -64.70 26.78 -27.24
C TYR A 84 -64.47 25.35 -26.74
N GLY A 85 -64.63 24.34 -27.59
CA GLY A 85 -64.50 22.92 -27.25
C GLY A 85 -65.86 22.26 -27.11
N ASP A 86 -65.87 20.92 -27.12
CA ASP A 86 -67.04 20.11 -26.81
C ASP A 86 -67.12 19.87 -25.29
N PRO A 87 -68.14 20.38 -24.58
CA PRO A 87 -68.29 20.19 -23.14
C PRO A 87 -68.56 18.74 -22.73
N ASP A 88 -68.97 17.87 -23.67
CA ASP A 88 -69.24 16.45 -23.42
C ASP A 88 -68.05 15.55 -23.81
N ALA A 89 -66.96 16.11 -24.33
CA ALA A 89 -65.74 15.37 -24.66
C ALA A 89 -64.91 15.04 -23.40
N GLN A 90 -64.17 13.94 -23.44
CA GLN A 90 -63.29 13.55 -22.32
C GLN A 90 -62.17 14.58 -22.12
N ASP A 91 -61.93 14.97 -20.86
CA ASP A 91 -60.83 15.85 -20.46
C ASP A 91 -59.48 15.37 -21.03
N GLY A 92 -58.75 16.28 -21.67
CA GLY A 92 -57.44 16.00 -22.29
C GLY A 92 -57.49 15.54 -23.76
N THR A 93 -58.68 15.46 -24.37
CA THR A 93 -58.81 15.25 -25.83
C THR A 93 -58.69 16.58 -26.60
N PRO A 94 -58.19 16.58 -27.85
CA PRO A 94 -58.14 17.78 -28.70
C PRO A 94 -59.50 18.46 -28.88
N GLU A 95 -60.58 17.71 -28.80
CA GLU A 95 -61.96 18.18 -28.94
C GLU A 95 -62.47 18.89 -27.66
N ALA A 96 -61.90 18.60 -26.48
CA ALA A 96 -62.30 19.20 -25.20
C ALA A 96 -61.86 20.67 -25.04
N ALA A 97 -60.77 21.08 -25.70
CA ALA A 97 -60.28 22.45 -25.68
C ALA A 97 -60.40 23.06 -27.08
N GLY A 98 -61.44 23.88 -27.32
CA GLY A 98 -61.59 24.59 -28.59
C GLY A 98 -60.46 25.58 -28.85
N TYR A 99 -60.50 26.23 -30.01
CA TYR A 99 -59.46 27.16 -30.45
C TYR A 99 -59.06 28.21 -29.40
N PHE A 100 -60.01 28.78 -28.65
CA PHE A 100 -59.73 29.79 -27.62
C PHE A 100 -58.97 29.24 -26.39
N GLY A 101 -58.89 27.92 -26.21
CA GLY A 101 -58.07 27.27 -25.18
C GLY A 101 -56.58 27.23 -25.53
N THR A 102 -56.20 27.49 -26.79
CA THR A 102 -54.80 27.50 -27.22
C THR A 102 -54.09 28.82 -26.86
N GLN A 103 -52.79 28.77 -26.53
CA GLN A 103 -51.98 29.93 -26.13
C GLN A 103 -50.66 30.03 -26.90
N GLY A 104 -50.10 31.25 -26.95
CA GLY A 104 -48.78 31.53 -27.54
C GLY A 104 -48.65 31.06 -29.00
N LYS A 105 -47.53 30.37 -29.30
CA LYS A 105 -47.26 29.86 -30.65
C LYS A 105 -48.33 28.86 -31.13
N ALA A 106 -48.87 28.02 -30.24
CA ALA A 106 -49.86 27.00 -30.59
C ALA A 106 -51.18 27.62 -31.11
N ALA A 107 -51.60 28.75 -30.56
CA ALA A 107 -52.78 29.49 -31.04
C ALA A 107 -52.59 30.13 -32.42
N VAL A 108 -51.37 30.56 -32.72
CA VAL A 108 -51.03 31.14 -34.02
C VAL A 108 -51.00 30.04 -35.09
N ASP A 109 -50.43 28.88 -34.76
CA ASP A 109 -50.29 27.76 -35.70
C ASP A 109 -51.64 27.08 -36.01
N SER A 110 -52.54 26.98 -35.03
CA SER A 110 -53.82 26.25 -35.16
C SER A 110 -54.96 27.05 -35.83
N LEU A 111 -54.81 28.37 -35.98
CA LEU A 111 -55.84 29.25 -36.54
C LEU A 111 -56.27 28.86 -37.96
N GLY A 112 -55.29 28.52 -38.81
CA GLY A 112 -55.55 28.10 -40.18
C GLY A 112 -56.40 26.83 -40.24
N GLN A 113 -56.07 25.85 -39.39
CA GLN A 113 -56.80 24.59 -39.31
C GLN A 113 -58.23 24.79 -38.78
N ALA A 114 -58.41 25.57 -37.71
CA ALA A 114 -59.72 25.80 -37.10
C ALA A 114 -60.68 26.58 -38.02
N THR A 115 -60.16 27.56 -38.78
CA THR A 115 -60.97 28.31 -39.76
C THR A 115 -61.29 27.46 -41.01
N GLN A 116 -60.38 26.57 -41.42
CA GLN A 116 -60.61 25.63 -42.52
C GLN A 116 -61.67 24.58 -42.17
N ASP A 117 -61.67 24.07 -40.94
CA ASP A 117 -62.68 23.13 -40.44
C ASP A 117 -64.10 23.72 -40.52
N ILE A 118 -64.29 24.93 -39.98
CA ILE A 118 -65.57 25.68 -40.06
C ILE A 118 -66.00 25.91 -41.52
N ASN A 119 -65.07 26.26 -42.40
CA ASN A 119 -65.37 26.45 -43.83
C ASN A 119 -65.85 25.17 -44.50
N THR A 120 -65.18 24.06 -44.22
CA THR A 120 -65.47 22.75 -44.81
C THR A 120 -66.83 22.23 -44.32
N TYR A 121 -67.11 22.38 -43.02
CA TYR A 121 -68.40 22.00 -42.45
C TYR A 121 -69.56 22.85 -43.00
N ARG A 122 -69.34 24.15 -43.22
CA ARG A 122 -70.33 25.00 -43.89
C ARG A 122 -70.66 24.50 -45.31
N GLN A 123 -69.64 24.09 -46.07
CA GLN A 123 -69.82 23.60 -47.43
C GLN A 123 -70.55 22.25 -47.46
N SER A 124 -70.30 21.35 -46.51
CA SER A 124 -70.96 20.04 -46.45
C SER A 124 -72.47 20.18 -46.24
N LEU A 125 -72.91 21.12 -45.39
CA LEU A 125 -74.33 21.41 -45.17
C LEU A 125 -75.05 21.86 -46.45
N MET A 126 -74.35 22.54 -47.37
CA MET A 126 -74.94 23.01 -48.63
C MET A 126 -75.12 21.91 -49.69
N GLN A 127 -74.42 20.77 -49.58
CA GLN A 127 -74.44 19.72 -50.62
C GLN A 127 -75.81 19.02 -50.75
N GLY A 128 -76.62 19.02 -49.69
CA GLY A 128 -77.96 18.44 -49.68
C GLY A 128 -79.10 19.43 -49.95
N MET A 129 -78.78 20.70 -50.22
CA MET A 129 -79.76 21.79 -50.36
C MET A 129 -80.12 22.06 -51.83
N ASN A 130 -81.36 22.51 -52.06
CA ASN A 130 -81.73 23.09 -53.36
C ASN A 130 -81.12 24.51 -53.53
N ALA A 131 -81.19 25.09 -54.73
CA ALA A 131 -80.53 26.36 -55.04
C ALA A 131 -81.03 27.56 -54.22
N ASP A 132 -82.27 27.55 -53.76
CA ASP A 132 -82.86 28.63 -52.96
C ASP A 132 -82.48 28.48 -51.48
N GLN A 133 -82.52 27.24 -50.96
CA GLN A 133 -82.02 26.89 -49.63
C GLN A 133 -80.52 27.21 -49.48
N ALA A 134 -79.71 26.81 -50.47
CA ALA A 134 -78.27 27.05 -50.46
C ALA A 134 -77.93 28.55 -50.44
N ARG A 135 -78.65 29.38 -51.23
CA ARG A 135 -78.46 30.84 -51.24
C ARG A 135 -78.86 31.48 -49.91
N ALA A 136 -80.01 31.10 -49.35
CA ALA A 136 -80.48 31.63 -48.07
C ALA A 136 -79.56 31.21 -46.90
N PHE A 137 -79.13 29.95 -46.86
CA PHE A 137 -78.16 29.46 -45.87
C PHE A 137 -76.79 30.12 -46.03
N GLN A 138 -76.31 30.30 -47.26
CA GLN A 138 -75.04 30.97 -47.51
C GLN A 138 -75.06 32.42 -47.00
N GLN A 139 -76.15 33.17 -47.23
CA GLN A 139 -76.29 34.53 -46.70
C GLN A 139 -76.35 34.56 -45.18
N ALA A 140 -77.15 33.69 -44.55
CA ALA A 140 -77.31 33.63 -43.10
C ALA A 140 -76.02 33.18 -42.39
N SER A 141 -75.35 32.14 -42.90
CA SER A 141 -74.12 31.60 -42.32
C SER A 141 -72.92 32.52 -42.48
N THR A 142 -72.83 33.30 -43.56
CA THR A 142 -71.69 34.19 -43.82
C THR A 142 -71.53 35.26 -42.74
N GLN A 143 -72.63 35.87 -42.29
CA GLN A 143 -72.57 36.90 -41.24
C GLN A 143 -72.05 36.32 -39.91
N PHE A 144 -72.60 35.17 -39.50
CA PHE A 144 -72.19 34.49 -38.29
C PHE A 144 -70.73 34.00 -38.35
N GLN A 145 -70.34 33.38 -39.47
CA GLN A 145 -68.97 32.93 -39.69
C GLN A 145 -67.96 34.08 -39.64
N THR A 146 -68.30 35.22 -40.24
CA THR A 146 -67.42 36.40 -40.23
C THR A 146 -67.19 36.89 -38.79
N GLY A 147 -68.24 36.93 -37.96
CA GLY A 147 -68.11 37.28 -36.54
C GLY A 147 -67.24 36.28 -35.77
N ALA A 148 -67.43 34.98 -36.00
CA ALA A 148 -66.65 33.93 -35.38
C ALA A 148 -65.15 34.01 -35.76
N PHE A 149 -64.86 34.21 -37.05
CA PHE A 149 -63.50 34.36 -37.54
C PHE A 149 -62.83 35.62 -37.00
N ASN A 150 -63.53 36.76 -36.92
CA ASN A 150 -62.98 37.98 -36.34
C ASN A 150 -62.53 37.75 -34.89
N ALA A 151 -63.35 37.10 -34.07
CA ALA A 151 -62.98 36.78 -32.68
C ALA A 151 -61.76 35.85 -32.60
N MET A 152 -61.67 34.85 -33.49
CA MET A 152 -60.52 33.94 -33.57
C MET A 152 -59.24 34.67 -34.02
N TYR A 153 -59.32 35.53 -35.03
CA TYR A 153 -58.20 36.35 -35.49
C TYR A 153 -57.72 37.33 -34.41
N GLU A 154 -58.64 37.94 -33.65
CA GLU A 154 -58.30 38.81 -32.52
C GLU A 154 -57.59 38.04 -31.40
N HIS A 155 -58.04 36.83 -31.06
CA HIS A 155 -57.34 35.97 -30.11
C HIS A 155 -55.95 35.59 -30.60
N ALA A 156 -55.82 35.15 -31.86
CA ALA A 156 -54.53 34.86 -32.48
C ALA A 156 -53.58 36.08 -32.44
N GLY A 157 -54.12 37.28 -32.68
CA GLY A 157 -53.38 38.55 -32.59
C GLY A 157 -52.84 38.80 -31.18
N ARG A 158 -53.67 38.65 -30.14
CA ARG A 158 -53.25 38.77 -28.73
C ARG A 158 -52.20 37.71 -28.35
N GLN A 159 -52.40 36.46 -28.75
CA GLN A 159 -51.46 35.37 -28.46
C GLN A 159 -50.12 35.54 -29.19
N ARG A 160 -50.14 36.09 -30.42
CA ARG A 160 -48.92 36.45 -31.16
C ARG A 160 -48.10 37.52 -30.44
N GLN A 161 -48.76 38.56 -29.93
CA GLN A 161 -48.10 39.62 -29.15
C GLN A 161 -47.49 39.06 -27.85
N ALA A 162 -48.23 38.22 -27.11
CA ALA A 162 -47.72 37.59 -25.90
C ALA A 162 -46.49 36.70 -26.17
N TYR A 163 -46.55 35.85 -27.20
CA TYR A 163 -45.41 35.03 -27.62
C TYR A 163 -44.19 35.86 -28.02
N GLN A 164 -44.38 36.97 -28.73
CA GLN A 164 -43.28 37.88 -29.09
C GLN A 164 -42.65 38.53 -27.84
N ASP A 165 -43.44 38.90 -26.83
CA ASP A 165 -42.93 39.46 -25.58
C ASP A 165 -42.08 38.43 -24.79
N ASP A 166 -42.53 37.18 -24.73
CA ASP A 166 -41.80 36.08 -24.07
C ASP A 166 -40.46 35.80 -24.75
N VAL A 167 -40.42 35.70 -26.09
CA VAL A 167 -39.17 35.51 -26.85
C VAL A 167 -38.18 36.66 -26.60
N LEU A 168 -38.67 37.90 -26.53
CA LEU A 168 -37.83 39.06 -26.23
C LEU A 168 -37.29 39.02 -24.78
N LYS A 169 -38.10 38.56 -23.82
CA LYS A 169 -37.69 38.36 -22.42
C LYS A 169 -36.58 37.31 -22.29
N ASP A 170 -36.69 36.19 -22.99
CA ASP A 170 -35.64 35.16 -23.00
C ASP A 170 -34.37 35.67 -23.67
N SER A 171 -34.51 36.39 -24.78
CA SER A 171 -33.38 37.01 -25.50
C SER A 171 -32.64 38.04 -24.64
N LEU A 172 -33.34 38.80 -23.80
CA LEU A 172 -32.73 39.74 -22.84
C LEU A 172 -31.90 39.01 -21.78
N THR A 173 -32.38 37.88 -21.29
CA THR A 173 -31.66 37.04 -20.33
C THR A 173 -30.41 36.43 -20.97
N ASN A 174 -30.50 35.99 -22.22
CA ASN A 174 -29.38 35.49 -23.00
C ASN A 174 -28.33 36.58 -23.25
N ALA A 175 -28.73 37.81 -23.54
CA ALA A 175 -27.81 38.93 -23.71
C ALA A 175 -27.02 39.21 -22.42
N ALA A 176 -27.68 39.23 -21.27
CA ALA A 176 -27.02 39.38 -19.96
C ALA A 176 -26.04 38.24 -19.68
N SER A 177 -26.45 37.00 -19.92
CA SER A 177 -25.61 35.81 -19.77
C SER A 177 -24.41 35.82 -20.73
N THR A 178 -24.58 36.32 -21.96
CA THR A 178 -23.50 36.48 -22.95
C THR A 178 -22.47 37.49 -22.48
N GLY A 179 -22.91 38.62 -21.92
CA GLY A 179 -22.01 39.60 -21.30
C GLY A 179 -21.21 38.98 -20.16
N ALA A 180 -21.89 38.32 -19.22
CA ALA A 180 -21.27 37.63 -18.10
C ALA A 180 -20.28 36.53 -18.53
N ALA A 181 -20.51 35.87 -19.67
CA ALA A 181 -19.58 34.87 -20.21
C ALA A 181 -18.36 35.46 -20.93
N ASN A 182 -18.37 36.74 -21.29
CA ASN A 182 -17.36 37.38 -22.14
C ASN A 182 -16.66 38.56 -21.46
N LEU A 183 -16.41 38.46 -20.15
CA LEU A 183 -15.82 39.54 -19.34
C LEU A 183 -14.43 39.99 -19.81
N ASP A 184 -13.68 39.12 -20.48
CA ASP A 184 -12.33 39.40 -21.01
C ASP A 184 -12.33 39.86 -22.48
N ASN A 185 -13.50 39.93 -23.11
CA ASN A 185 -13.64 40.38 -24.49
C ASN A 185 -14.48 41.67 -24.54
N PRO A 186 -13.84 42.85 -24.51
CA PRO A 186 -14.55 44.14 -24.48
C PRO A 186 -15.53 44.32 -25.65
N ALA A 187 -15.20 43.78 -26.83
CA ALA A 187 -16.05 43.87 -28.01
C ALA A 187 -17.32 43.01 -27.86
N ALA A 188 -17.18 41.77 -27.41
CA ALA A 188 -18.34 40.89 -27.16
C ALA A 188 -19.17 41.38 -25.96
N PHE A 189 -18.53 41.87 -24.90
CA PHE A 189 -19.19 42.45 -23.74
C PHE A 189 -20.02 43.69 -24.12
N GLY A 190 -19.41 44.65 -24.84
CA GLY A 190 -20.12 45.81 -25.38
C GLY A 190 -21.21 45.44 -26.38
N GLY A 191 -20.99 44.41 -27.20
CA GLY A 191 -21.98 43.87 -28.13
C GLY A 191 -23.21 43.32 -27.40
N ALA A 192 -23.02 42.62 -26.28
CA ALA A 192 -24.10 42.12 -25.44
C ALA A 192 -24.91 43.26 -24.82
N ILE A 193 -24.24 44.34 -24.39
CA ILE A 193 -24.91 45.55 -23.88
C ILE A 193 -25.83 46.14 -24.95
N ASN A 194 -25.30 46.38 -26.14
CA ASN A 194 -26.06 46.97 -27.25
C ASN A 194 -27.22 46.09 -27.69
N THR A 195 -27.00 44.77 -27.74
CA THR A 195 -28.05 43.79 -28.06
C THR A 195 -29.20 43.88 -27.07
N GLY A 196 -28.91 43.88 -25.77
CA GLY A 196 -29.94 43.99 -24.75
C GLY A 196 -30.71 45.32 -24.78
N ARG A 197 -30.01 46.44 -25.00
CA ARG A 197 -30.68 47.75 -25.16
C ARG A 197 -31.64 47.76 -26.36
N ASN A 198 -31.23 47.20 -27.50
CA ASN A 198 -32.08 47.08 -28.68
C ASN A 198 -33.29 46.17 -28.44
N LEU A 199 -33.12 45.09 -27.67
CA LEU A 199 -34.22 44.19 -27.29
C LEU A 199 -35.22 44.87 -26.35
N ILE A 200 -34.75 45.70 -25.40
CA ILE A 200 -35.65 46.53 -24.56
C ILE A 200 -36.46 47.49 -25.43
N GLN A 201 -35.83 48.16 -26.40
CA GLN A 201 -36.52 49.06 -27.35
C GLN A 201 -37.60 48.32 -28.15
N ALA A 202 -37.27 47.15 -28.70
CA ALA A 202 -38.23 46.32 -29.44
C ALA A 202 -39.42 45.89 -28.57
N ARG A 203 -39.15 45.53 -27.31
CA ARG A 203 -40.17 45.12 -26.34
C ARG A 203 -41.09 46.27 -25.94
N LEU A 204 -40.53 47.46 -25.70
CA LEU A 204 -41.32 48.67 -25.38
C LEU A 204 -42.22 49.07 -26.55
N ALA A 205 -41.73 48.97 -27.78
CA ALA A 205 -42.52 49.23 -28.99
C ALA A 205 -43.70 48.24 -29.13
N LEU A 206 -43.48 46.95 -28.85
CA LEU A 206 -44.54 45.93 -28.84
C LEU A 206 -45.63 46.23 -27.80
N GLN A 207 -45.25 46.81 -26.66
CA GLN A 207 -46.15 47.21 -25.58
C GLN A 207 -46.80 48.60 -25.80
N GLY A 208 -46.49 49.29 -26.89
CA GLY A 208 -46.99 50.64 -27.16
C GLY A 208 -46.45 51.72 -26.23
N VAL A 209 -45.30 51.50 -25.59
CA VAL A 209 -44.67 52.43 -24.64
C VAL A 209 -43.69 53.36 -25.38
N PRO A 210 -43.90 54.70 -25.35
CA PRO A 210 -42.97 55.65 -25.96
C PRO A 210 -41.57 55.61 -25.31
N MET A 211 -40.52 55.71 -26.13
CA MET A 211 -39.12 55.60 -25.68
C MET A 211 -38.64 56.75 -24.79
N ASP A 212 -39.28 57.91 -24.89
CA ASP A 212 -39.04 59.10 -24.07
C ASP A 212 -39.81 59.08 -22.74
N SER A 213 -40.67 58.07 -22.52
CA SER A 213 -41.45 57.98 -21.30
C SER A 213 -40.61 57.63 -20.07
N PRO A 214 -41.01 58.08 -18.86
CA PRO A 214 -40.38 57.63 -17.60
C PRO A 214 -40.39 56.11 -17.43
N ILE A 215 -41.39 55.43 -18.00
CA ILE A 215 -41.51 53.97 -17.95
C ILE A 215 -40.40 53.31 -18.79
N ALA A 216 -40.12 53.82 -19.99
CA ALA A 216 -39.04 53.31 -20.83
C ALA A 216 -37.66 53.48 -20.16
N GLN A 217 -37.42 54.65 -19.54
CA GLN A 217 -36.19 54.92 -18.79
C GLN A 217 -36.03 53.97 -17.59
N ALA A 218 -37.10 53.73 -16.83
CA ALA A 218 -37.09 52.81 -15.70
C ALA A 218 -36.81 51.35 -16.13
N LYS A 219 -37.39 50.87 -17.24
CA LYS A 219 -37.13 49.51 -17.75
C LYS A 219 -35.69 49.35 -18.27
N LEU A 220 -35.15 50.36 -18.93
CA LEU A 220 -33.75 50.36 -19.35
C LEU A 220 -32.79 50.34 -18.14
N GLN A 221 -33.08 51.15 -17.12
CA GLN A 221 -32.30 51.18 -15.88
C GLN A 221 -32.34 49.84 -15.15
N GLN A 222 -33.53 49.23 -14.99
CA GLN A 222 -33.69 47.92 -14.37
C GLN A 222 -32.87 46.84 -15.09
N TRP A 223 -32.82 46.88 -16.42
CA TRP A 223 -32.03 45.93 -17.19
C TRP A 223 -30.52 46.17 -17.04
N ASN A 224 -30.05 47.43 -17.07
CA ASN A 224 -28.65 47.76 -16.82
C ASN A 224 -28.22 47.29 -15.41
N ASP A 225 -29.05 47.54 -14.39
CA ASP A 225 -28.80 47.11 -13.01
C ASP A 225 -28.59 45.59 -12.95
N GLN A 226 -29.47 44.82 -13.60
CA GLN A 226 -29.36 43.35 -13.69
C GLN A 226 -28.11 42.91 -14.46
N PHE A 227 -27.84 43.52 -15.62
CA PHE A 227 -26.71 43.16 -16.48
C PHE A 227 -25.37 43.34 -15.77
N PHE A 228 -25.11 44.51 -15.20
CA PHE A 228 -23.82 44.79 -14.56
C PHE A 228 -23.66 44.05 -13.23
N THR A 229 -24.75 43.83 -12.49
CA THR A 229 -24.72 42.99 -11.28
C THR A 229 -24.36 41.55 -11.62
N GLN A 230 -24.96 40.97 -12.67
CA GLN A 230 -24.63 39.60 -13.12
C GLN A 230 -23.19 39.50 -13.66
N ALA A 231 -22.73 40.51 -14.40
CA ALA A 231 -21.35 40.55 -14.88
C ALA A 231 -20.33 40.62 -13.72
N ALA A 232 -20.58 41.47 -12.73
CA ALA A 232 -19.76 41.56 -11.53
C ALA A 232 -19.79 40.26 -10.72
N GLN A 233 -20.96 39.67 -10.49
CA GLN A 233 -21.11 38.37 -9.83
C GLN A 233 -20.36 37.26 -10.59
N SER A 234 -20.40 37.27 -11.92
CA SER A 234 -19.65 36.31 -12.73
C SER A 234 -18.13 36.48 -12.56
N ALA A 235 -17.63 37.72 -12.50
CA ALA A 235 -16.22 37.99 -12.20
C ALA A 235 -15.84 37.50 -10.79
N THR A 236 -16.66 37.79 -9.78
CA THR A 236 -16.47 37.30 -8.40
C THR A 236 -16.46 35.77 -8.34
N ASN A 237 -17.39 35.10 -9.01
CA ASN A 237 -17.46 33.64 -9.11
C ASN A 237 -16.22 33.04 -9.81
N ASN A 238 -15.59 33.81 -10.71
CA ASN A 238 -14.34 33.45 -11.34
C ASN A 238 -13.09 33.82 -10.50
N ASN A 239 -13.27 34.11 -9.20
CA ASN A 239 -12.23 34.55 -8.26
C ASN A 239 -11.53 35.86 -8.64
N ASP A 240 -12.21 36.73 -9.40
CA ASP A 240 -11.68 38.04 -9.79
C ASP A 240 -12.59 39.16 -9.27
N ALA A 241 -12.56 39.34 -7.95
CA ALA A 241 -13.32 40.37 -7.24
C ALA A 241 -12.82 41.79 -7.53
N ILE A 242 -11.54 41.96 -7.88
CA ILE A 242 -10.99 43.24 -8.37
C ILE A 242 -11.65 43.60 -9.70
N LYS A 243 -11.73 42.65 -10.64
CA LYS A 243 -12.45 42.87 -11.91
C LYS A 243 -13.94 43.06 -11.70
N ALA A 244 -14.56 42.32 -10.78
CA ALA A 244 -15.96 42.54 -10.40
C ALA A 244 -16.18 43.99 -9.94
N GLN A 245 -15.31 44.50 -9.07
CA GLN A 245 -15.39 45.88 -8.60
C GLN A 245 -15.14 46.87 -9.75
N SER A 246 -14.16 46.60 -10.62
CA SER A 246 -13.88 47.43 -11.80
C SER A 246 -15.07 47.50 -12.76
N ILE A 247 -15.83 46.41 -12.94
CA ILE A 247 -17.06 46.41 -13.76
C ILE A 247 -18.12 47.31 -13.13
N LEU A 248 -18.30 47.25 -11.81
CA LEU A 248 -19.27 48.08 -11.09
C LEU A 248 -18.89 49.56 -11.15
N ASP A 249 -17.63 49.88 -10.84
CA ASP A 249 -17.11 51.25 -10.80
C ASP A 249 -17.19 51.92 -12.19
N ALA A 250 -16.78 51.22 -13.24
CA ALA A 250 -16.82 51.73 -14.62
C ALA A 250 -18.25 51.99 -15.13
N ASN A 251 -19.27 51.36 -14.51
CA ASN A 251 -20.66 51.46 -14.94
C ASN A 251 -21.59 52.08 -13.89
N GLN A 252 -21.04 52.70 -12.84
CA GLN A 252 -21.81 53.34 -11.78
C GLN A 252 -22.82 54.36 -12.32
N GLY A 253 -22.45 55.13 -13.36
CA GLY A 253 -23.34 56.10 -14.03
C GLY A 253 -24.46 55.48 -14.88
N HIS A 254 -24.41 54.17 -15.13
CA HIS A 254 -25.42 53.41 -15.85
C HIS A 254 -26.26 52.51 -14.94
N MET A 255 -25.95 52.47 -13.65
CA MET A 255 -26.65 51.71 -12.61
C MET A 255 -27.43 52.65 -11.68
N SER A 256 -28.48 52.13 -11.04
CA SER A 256 -29.11 52.82 -9.92
C SER A 256 -28.19 52.78 -8.70
N ALA A 257 -28.23 53.84 -7.89
CA ALA A 257 -27.42 53.92 -6.67
C ALA A 257 -27.64 52.73 -5.72
N PRO A 258 -28.88 52.24 -5.49
CA PRO A 258 -29.11 51.04 -4.68
C PRO A 258 -28.49 49.77 -5.28
N ALA A 259 -28.60 49.56 -6.60
CA ALA A 259 -28.06 48.37 -7.26
C ALA A 259 -26.53 48.33 -7.20
N TYR A 260 -25.87 49.46 -7.49
CA TYR A 260 -24.42 49.59 -7.36
C TYR A 260 -23.94 49.33 -5.93
N ALA A 261 -24.61 49.94 -4.93
CA ALA A 261 -24.24 49.77 -3.53
C ALA A 261 -24.40 48.31 -3.08
N GLN A 262 -25.50 47.66 -3.44
CA GLN A 262 -25.75 46.25 -3.11
C GLN A 262 -24.73 45.32 -3.78
N ALA A 263 -24.46 45.49 -5.07
CA ALA A 263 -23.51 44.65 -5.79
C ALA A 263 -22.07 44.84 -5.28
N SER A 264 -21.67 46.07 -4.97
CA SER A 264 -20.34 46.37 -4.40
C SER A 264 -20.21 45.76 -3.00
N GLU A 265 -21.24 45.87 -2.16
CA GLU A 265 -21.24 45.27 -0.81
C GLU A 265 -21.16 43.74 -0.86
N GLN A 266 -21.85 43.10 -1.81
CA GLN A 266 -21.75 41.66 -2.04
C GLN A 266 -20.34 41.23 -2.47
N ASN A 267 -19.65 42.04 -3.29
CA ASN A 267 -18.31 41.75 -3.76
C ASN A 267 -17.22 42.06 -2.70
N ARG A 268 -17.50 42.97 -1.76
CA ARG A 268 -16.52 43.50 -0.79
C ARG A 268 -15.72 42.45 -0.02
N PRO A 269 -16.33 41.37 0.55
CA PRO A 269 -15.56 40.32 1.23
C PRO A 269 -14.59 39.58 0.29
N HIS A 270 -14.99 39.36 -0.96
CA HIS A 270 -14.15 38.70 -1.97
C HIS A 270 -13.00 39.60 -2.42
N LEU A 271 -13.26 40.91 -2.54
CA LEU A 271 -12.25 41.91 -2.86
C LEU A 271 -11.17 41.98 -1.78
N TYR A 272 -11.56 42.05 -0.50
CA TYR A 272 -10.62 42.07 0.61
C TYR A 272 -9.79 40.79 0.69
N ARG A 273 -10.40 39.64 0.43
CA ARG A 273 -9.70 38.35 0.35
C ARG A 273 -8.65 38.36 -0.77
N GLN A 274 -9.02 38.79 -1.97
CA GLN A 274 -8.12 38.84 -3.12
C GLN A 274 -6.97 39.82 -2.88
N GLN A 275 -7.26 41.05 -2.46
CA GLN A 275 -6.25 42.06 -2.14
C GLN A 275 -5.32 41.63 -0.99
N GLY A 276 -5.87 41.00 0.06
CA GLY A 276 -5.08 40.47 1.16
C GLY A 276 -4.16 39.32 0.73
N THR A 277 -4.62 38.47 -0.17
CA THR A 277 -3.81 37.39 -0.76
C THR A 277 -2.65 37.96 -1.57
N MET A 278 -2.92 38.93 -2.46
CA MET A 278 -1.89 39.61 -3.25
C MET A 278 -0.89 40.34 -2.35
N GLY A 279 -1.40 41.04 -1.33
CA GLY A 279 -0.60 41.74 -0.35
C GLY A 279 0.33 40.82 0.44
N TYR A 280 -0.16 39.64 0.84
CA TYR A 280 0.65 38.60 1.45
C TYR A 280 1.79 38.17 0.52
N HIS A 281 1.48 37.77 -0.71
CA HIS A 281 2.47 37.28 -1.69
C HIS A 281 3.54 38.31 -2.02
N ALA A 282 3.14 39.58 -2.19
CA ALA A 282 4.07 40.69 -2.44
C ALA A 282 5.09 40.88 -1.31
N VAL A 283 4.75 40.49 -0.09
CA VAL A 283 5.60 40.62 1.10
C VAL A 283 6.39 39.34 1.39
N SER A 284 5.82 38.17 1.16
CA SER A 284 6.50 36.88 1.34
C SER A 284 7.51 36.57 0.23
N GLY A 285 7.52 37.36 -0.85
CA GLY A 285 8.36 37.09 -2.03
C GLY A 285 7.79 35.95 -2.88
N GLU A 286 6.55 35.56 -2.63
CA GLU A 286 5.83 34.57 -3.40
C GLU A 286 5.35 35.20 -4.71
N PRO A 287 5.57 34.56 -5.86
CA PRO A 287 4.96 35.03 -7.10
C PRO A 287 3.45 35.03 -6.94
N GLU A 288 2.82 36.16 -7.26
CA GLU A 288 1.39 36.26 -7.49
C GLU A 288 1.04 35.20 -8.55
N THR A 289 0.26 34.19 -8.17
CA THR A 289 0.12 32.89 -8.84
C THR A 289 0.27 32.96 -10.37
N GLN A 290 1.50 32.74 -10.85
CA GLN A 290 1.70 32.09 -12.14
C GLN A 290 1.04 30.70 -12.03
N ALA A 291 0.61 30.12 -13.14
CA ALA A 291 0.06 28.78 -13.14
C ALA A 291 1.04 27.78 -12.49
N VAL A 292 0.78 27.41 -11.23
CA VAL A 292 1.66 26.52 -10.46
C VAL A 292 1.14 25.10 -10.59
N ALA A 293 1.89 24.25 -11.28
CA ALA A 293 1.62 22.83 -11.27
C ALA A 293 1.97 22.20 -9.91
N ILE A 294 1.34 21.08 -9.59
CA ILE A 294 1.76 20.26 -8.44
C ILE A 294 3.07 19.57 -8.83
N PRO A 295 4.15 19.70 -8.05
CA PRO A 295 5.44 19.10 -8.37
C PRO A 295 5.32 17.59 -8.61
N GLN A 296 6.05 17.09 -9.62
CA GLN A 296 6.12 15.67 -9.89
C GLN A 296 6.82 14.95 -8.72
N GLY A 297 6.25 13.84 -8.25
CA GLY A 297 6.79 13.07 -7.11
C GLY A 297 6.34 13.55 -5.73
N THR A 298 5.49 14.58 -5.63
CA THR A 298 4.82 14.93 -4.37
C THR A 298 4.02 13.74 -3.83
N ASP A 299 3.94 13.59 -2.50
CA ASP A 299 3.09 12.58 -1.88
C ASP A 299 1.60 12.91 -2.15
N PRO A 300 0.81 12.01 -2.78
CA PRO A 300 -0.62 12.21 -3.01
C PRO A 300 -1.41 12.58 -1.75
N ASP A 301 -1.00 12.09 -0.58
CA ASP A 301 -1.67 12.41 0.69
C ASP A 301 -1.39 13.86 1.11
N ALA A 302 -0.19 14.39 0.84
CA ALA A 302 0.15 15.79 1.08
C ALA A 302 -0.63 16.73 0.15
N THR A 303 -0.76 16.35 -1.12
CA THR A 303 -1.61 17.05 -2.10
C THR A 303 -3.07 17.05 -1.67
N PHE A 304 -3.59 15.90 -1.26
CA PHE A 304 -4.97 15.78 -0.79
C PHE A 304 -5.22 16.61 0.48
N ALA A 305 -4.27 16.64 1.42
CA ALA A 305 -4.37 17.48 2.62
C ALA A 305 -4.48 18.97 2.25
N ALA A 306 -3.68 19.45 1.29
CA ALA A 306 -3.81 20.81 0.79
C ALA A 306 -5.17 21.07 0.14
N MET A 307 -5.67 20.12 -0.67
CA MET A 307 -7.01 20.21 -1.28
C MET A 307 -8.12 20.32 -0.23
N ILE A 308 -8.11 19.50 0.83
CA ILE A 308 -9.08 19.59 1.93
C ILE A 308 -9.11 21.00 2.56
N HIS A 309 -7.94 21.63 2.73
CA HIS A 309 -7.87 23.00 3.22
C HIS A 309 -8.43 24.03 2.23
N LEU A 310 -8.29 23.80 0.92
CA LEU A 310 -8.87 24.66 -0.11
C LEU A 310 -10.40 24.51 -0.20
N GLU A 311 -10.91 23.28 -0.04
CA GLU A 311 -12.33 22.95 -0.18
C GLU A 311 -13.19 23.50 0.96
N SER A 312 -12.76 23.30 2.21
CA SER A 312 -13.58 23.68 3.38
C SER A 312 -12.79 24.29 4.53
N GLY A 313 -11.49 24.54 4.36
CA GLY A 313 -10.60 24.85 5.48
C GLY A 313 -10.40 23.68 6.44
N GLY A 314 -10.72 22.45 6.01
CA GLY A 314 -10.68 21.25 6.86
C GLY A 314 -11.88 21.12 7.81
N GLN A 315 -12.95 21.88 7.62
CA GLN A 315 -14.14 21.82 8.47
C GLN A 315 -15.21 20.92 7.85
N GLN A 316 -15.89 20.12 8.68
CA GLN A 316 -17.05 19.32 8.25
C GLN A 316 -18.35 20.14 8.35
N THR A 317 -18.46 20.93 9.42
CA THR A 317 -19.65 21.71 9.77
C THR A 317 -19.32 23.19 9.94
N ASP A 318 -20.32 24.04 9.76
CA ASP A 318 -20.26 25.45 10.08
C ASP A 318 -20.29 25.67 11.61
N ALA A 319 -20.14 26.92 12.05
CA ALA A 319 -20.17 27.29 13.47
C ALA A 319 -21.51 26.96 14.18
N ARG A 320 -22.56 26.62 13.43
CA ARG A 320 -23.88 26.24 13.94
C ARG A 320 -24.10 24.73 13.93
N GLY A 321 -23.10 23.94 13.53
CA GLY A 321 -23.16 22.49 13.46
C GLY A 321 -23.81 21.94 12.18
N ASN A 322 -24.09 22.77 11.18
CA ASN A 322 -24.63 22.29 9.90
C ASN A 322 -23.50 21.86 8.96
N PRO A 323 -23.68 20.80 8.14
CA PRO A 323 -22.68 20.40 7.15
C PRO A 323 -22.35 21.54 6.19
N ILE A 324 -21.06 21.82 5.99
CA ILE A 324 -20.61 22.83 5.01
C ILE A 324 -21.07 22.36 3.62
N THR A 325 -21.92 23.13 2.98
CA THR A 325 -22.50 22.78 1.68
C THR A 325 -22.27 23.90 0.67
N SER A 326 -21.67 23.59 -0.49
CA SER A 326 -21.50 24.57 -1.57
C SER A 326 -22.84 24.90 -2.23
N GLY A 327 -22.91 26.02 -2.97
CA GLY A 327 -24.11 26.39 -3.73
C GLY A 327 -24.54 25.36 -4.79
N LYS A 328 -23.64 24.45 -5.18
CA LYS A 328 -23.92 23.33 -6.11
C LYS A 328 -24.30 22.03 -5.40
N GLY A 329 -24.25 21.98 -4.07
CA GLY A 329 -24.62 20.83 -3.26
C GLY A 329 -23.47 19.89 -2.87
N ALA A 330 -22.21 20.34 -2.99
CA ALA A 330 -21.05 19.59 -2.51
C ALA A 330 -20.96 19.68 -0.97
N VAL A 331 -20.66 18.59 -0.27
CA VAL A 331 -20.86 18.49 1.18
C VAL A 331 -19.58 18.14 1.95
N GLY A 332 -19.41 18.82 3.08
CA GLY A 332 -18.51 18.44 4.16
C GLY A 332 -17.04 18.78 3.89
N ARG A 333 -16.17 18.13 4.65
CA ARG A 333 -14.73 18.38 4.71
C ARG A 333 -14.01 18.25 3.36
N ALA A 334 -14.46 17.32 2.53
CA ALA A 334 -13.89 17.07 1.20
C ALA A 334 -14.69 17.72 0.06
N GLN A 335 -15.81 18.40 0.36
CA GLN A 335 -16.71 18.97 -0.65
C GLN A 335 -17.04 17.98 -1.79
N LEU A 336 -17.47 16.77 -1.43
CA LEU A 336 -17.92 15.79 -2.42
C LEU A 336 -19.39 16.00 -2.78
N MET A 337 -19.74 15.77 -4.05
CA MET A 337 -21.13 15.61 -4.45
C MET A 337 -21.72 14.31 -3.87
N PRO A 338 -22.98 14.28 -3.38
CA PRO A 338 -23.57 13.08 -2.79
C PRO A 338 -23.51 11.85 -3.70
N ASP A 339 -23.80 12.03 -5.00
CA ASP A 339 -23.77 10.93 -5.97
C ASP A 339 -22.35 10.40 -6.20
N THR A 340 -21.35 11.29 -6.28
CA THR A 340 -19.94 10.92 -6.37
C THR A 340 -19.49 10.16 -5.13
N ALA A 341 -19.83 10.66 -3.94
CA ALA A 341 -19.47 10.03 -2.68
C ALA A 341 -20.08 8.61 -2.55
N ARG A 342 -21.31 8.42 -3.03
CA ARG A 342 -21.98 7.10 -3.05
C ARG A 342 -21.30 6.13 -4.00
N GLN A 343 -20.93 6.58 -5.20
CA GLN A 343 -20.18 5.75 -6.17
C GLN A 343 -18.80 5.37 -5.63
N VAL A 344 -18.11 6.32 -5.01
CA VAL A 344 -16.79 6.09 -4.42
C VAL A 344 -16.89 5.08 -3.28
N ALA A 345 -17.84 5.26 -2.34
CA ALA A 345 -18.07 4.31 -1.26
C ALA A 345 -18.24 2.87 -1.76
N GLN A 346 -19.07 2.68 -2.80
CA GLN A 346 -19.26 1.37 -3.44
C GLN A 346 -17.96 0.82 -4.02
N SER A 347 -17.21 1.64 -4.76
CA SER A 347 -15.99 1.22 -5.45
C SER A 347 -14.84 0.81 -4.51
N VAL A 348 -14.80 1.36 -3.29
CA VAL A 348 -13.78 1.01 -2.28
C VAL A 348 -14.30 0.07 -1.19
N GLY A 349 -15.51 -0.48 -1.37
CA GLY A 349 -16.10 -1.44 -0.42
C GLY A 349 -16.52 -0.83 0.92
N LEU A 350 -16.74 0.49 0.99
CA LEU A 350 -17.27 1.16 2.17
C LEU A 350 -18.81 1.18 2.12
N PRO A 351 -19.52 0.77 3.19
CA PRO A 351 -20.97 0.91 3.26
C PRO A 351 -21.37 2.39 3.16
N TRP A 352 -22.32 2.72 2.27
CA TRP A 352 -22.85 4.08 2.14
C TRP A 352 -23.73 4.45 3.33
N ASP A 353 -23.40 5.56 3.99
CA ASP A 353 -24.19 6.16 5.06
C ASP A 353 -24.29 7.68 4.86
N GLU A 354 -25.49 8.14 4.48
CA GLU A 354 -25.77 9.56 4.20
C GLU A 354 -25.58 10.44 5.44
N ASN A 355 -25.89 9.93 6.63
CA ASN A 355 -25.78 10.71 7.87
C ASN A 355 -24.31 10.89 8.24
N ARG A 356 -23.51 9.81 8.16
CA ARG A 356 -22.06 9.90 8.35
C ARG A 356 -21.41 10.77 7.29
N PHE A 357 -21.82 10.68 6.02
CA PHE A 357 -21.31 11.54 4.96
C PHE A 357 -21.48 13.04 5.28
N ARG A 358 -22.60 13.40 5.92
CA ARG A 358 -22.93 14.78 6.31
C ARG A 358 -22.34 15.22 7.64
N GLN A 359 -22.17 14.33 8.61
CA GLN A 359 -21.84 14.71 10.00
C GLN A 359 -20.47 14.21 10.49
N ASP A 360 -19.93 13.14 9.90
CA ASP A 360 -18.66 12.53 10.28
C ASP A 360 -17.56 13.01 9.32
N GLY A 361 -16.75 13.95 9.79
CA GLY A 361 -15.65 14.53 9.01
C GLY A 361 -14.60 13.50 8.60
N ALA A 362 -14.37 12.45 9.39
CA ALA A 362 -13.41 11.40 9.05
C ALA A 362 -13.95 10.50 7.93
N TYR A 363 -15.25 10.17 7.97
CA TYR A 363 -15.90 9.41 6.90
C TYR A 363 -15.96 10.20 5.58
N ASN A 364 -16.32 11.49 5.64
CA ASN A 364 -16.33 12.37 4.46
C ASN A 364 -14.91 12.53 3.85
N GLN A 365 -13.89 12.73 4.69
CA GLN A 365 -12.49 12.82 4.27
C GLN A 365 -11.98 11.52 3.65
N ALA A 366 -12.32 10.34 4.23
CA ALA A 366 -11.91 9.05 3.69
C ALA A 366 -12.49 8.81 2.28
N LEU A 367 -13.76 9.18 2.05
CA LEU A 367 -14.35 9.14 0.71
C LEU A 367 -13.68 10.14 -0.25
N GLY A 368 -13.34 11.34 0.23
CA GLY A 368 -12.59 12.32 -0.55
C GLY A 368 -11.22 11.80 -0.99
N GLN A 369 -10.49 11.15 -0.08
CA GLN A 369 -9.15 10.62 -0.32
C GLN A 369 -9.22 9.45 -1.31
N ALA A 370 -10.20 8.56 -1.14
CA ALA A 370 -10.48 7.49 -2.09
C ALA A 370 -10.79 8.04 -3.50
N TYR A 371 -11.60 9.09 -3.59
CA TYR A 371 -11.92 9.72 -4.87
C TYR A 371 -10.68 10.34 -5.54
N PHE A 372 -9.88 11.09 -4.78
CA PHE A 372 -8.65 11.68 -5.30
C PHE A 372 -7.66 10.61 -5.77
N SER A 373 -7.52 9.52 -5.02
CA SER A 373 -6.70 8.36 -5.41
C SER A 373 -7.15 7.74 -6.74
N GLN A 374 -8.45 7.61 -6.97
CA GLN A 374 -9.00 7.15 -8.26
C GLN A 374 -8.66 8.10 -9.42
N LEU A 375 -8.71 9.41 -9.18
CA LEU A 375 -8.32 10.39 -10.18
C LEU A 375 -6.82 10.32 -10.47
N CYS A 376 -5.97 10.18 -9.45
CA CYS A 376 -4.53 9.95 -9.63
C CYS A 376 -4.27 8.69 -10.48
N GLN A 377 -4.98 7.59 -10.22
CA GLN A 377 -4.88 6.38 -11.06
C GLN A 377 -5.33 6.65 -12.50
N LYS A 378 -6.47 7.33 -12.70
CA LYS A 378 -6.98 7.68 -14.04
C LYS A 378 -5.98 8.51 -14.85
N TYR A 379 -5.29 9.44 -14.20
CA TYR A 379 -4.32 10.33 -14.84
C TYR A 379 -2.87 9.84 -14.73
N GLY A 380 -2.65 8.54 -14.49
CA GLY A 380 -1.31 7.93 -14.55
C GLY A 380 -0.34 8.49 -13.50
N GLY A 381 -0.83 8.87 -12.33
CA GLY A 381 -0.05 9.46 -11.24
C GLY A 381 0.16 10.98 -11.36
N ASN A 382 -0.29 11.63 -12.45
CA ASN A 382 -0.18 13.07 -12.59
C ASN A 382 -1.19 13.79 -11.67
N GLN A 383 -0.69 14.31 -10.55
CA GLN A 383 -1.49 14.95 -9.53
C GLN A 383 -2.04 16.31 -9.95
N THR A 384 -1.38 17.03 -10.87
CA THR A 384 -1.89 18.28 -11.46
C THR A 384 -3.21 18.04 -12.19
N LEU A 385 -3.26 17.01 -13.05
CA LEU A 385 -4.49 16.60 -13.74
C LEU A 385 -5.55 16.06 -12.79
N ALA A 386 -5.16 15.26 -11.80
CA ALA A 386 -6.08 14.72 -10.79
C ALA A 386 -6.72 15.83 -9.94
N CYS A 387 -5.93 16.82 -9.52
CA CYS A 387 -6.40 18.00 -8.78
C CYS A 387 -7.36 18.84 -9.63
N ALA A 388 -7.02 19.08 -10.90
CA ALA A 388 -7.93 19.75 -11.84
C ALA A 388 -9.25 18.98 -12.02
N ALA A 389 -9.19 17.65 -12.09
CA ALA A 389 -10.35 16.80 -12.29
C ALA A 389 -11.22 16.68 -11.03
N TYR A 390 -10.64 16.84 -9.85
CA TYR A 390 -11.37 16.88 -8.60
C TYR A 390 -12.31 18.10 -8.56
N ASN A 391 -11.81 19.27 -8.95
CA ASN A 391 -12.57 20.52 -8.94
C ASN A 391 -13.50 20.66 -10.16
N ALA A 392 -13.02 20.37 -11.38
CA ALA A 392 -13.78 20.60 -12.61
C ALA A 392 -14.53 19.37 -13.14
N GLY A 393 -14.30 18.21 -12.55
CA GLY A 393 -14.76 16.93 -13.06
C GLY A 393 -13.84 16.36 -14.16
N PRO A 394 -13.66 15.03 -14.22
CA PRO A 394 -12.73 14.39 -15.14
C PRO A 394 -13.09 14.58 -16.63
N GLY A 395 -14.37 14.72 -16.96
CA GLY A 395 -14.80 14.94 -18.36
C GLY A 395 -14.30 16.27 -18.95
N ASN A 396 -14.22 17.32 -18.12
CA ASN A 396 -13.66 18.61 -18.53
C ASN A 396 -12.14 18.53 -18.72
N VAL A 397 -11.43 17.89 -17.79
CA VAL A 397 -9.98 17.68 -17.91
C VAL A 397 -9.64 16.85 -19.14
N ASP A 398 -10.40 15.78 -19.42
CA ASP A 398 -10.20 14.97 -20.63
C ASP A 398 -10.40 15.79 -21.92
N LYS A 399 -11.31 16.77 -21.90
CA LYS A 399 -11.51 17.72 -23.01
C LYS A 399 -10.33 18.68 -23.15
N TRP A 400 -9.82 19.23 -22.05
CA TRP A 400 -8.68 20.15 -22.07
C TRP A 400 -7.40 19.46 -22.50
N ILE A 401 -7.19 18.21 -22.09
CA ILE A 401 -6.07 17.39 -22.58
C ILE A 401 -6.11 17.25 -24.11
N ARG A 402 -7.30 16.99 -24.69
CA ARG A 402 -7.46 16.91 -26.15
C ARG A 402 -7.25 18.24 -26.88
N GLN A 403 -7.58 19.36 -26.23
CA GLN A 403 -7.54 20.69 -26.85
C GLN A 403 -6.17 21.37 -26.71
N ASN A 404 -5.52 21.21 -25.56
CA ASN A 404 -4.32 21.95 -25.18
C ASN A 404 -3.04 21.10 -25.25
N GLY A 405 -3.16 19.76 -25.27
CA GLY A 405 -2.04 18.83 -25.18
C GLY A 405 -2.05 18.02 -23.87
N ASP A 406 -1.46 16.83 -23.89
CA ASP A 406 -1.39 15.93 -22.73
C ASP A 406 -0.03 16.04 -22.02
N PRO A 407 0.03 16.58 -20.78
CA PRO A 407 1.29 16.75 -20.07
C PRO A 407 1.97 15.43 -19.72
N ARG A 408 1.22 14.32 -19.63
CA ARG A 408 1.77 12.98 -19.35
C ARG A 408 2.60 12.44 -20.52
N THR A 409 2.38 12.97 -21.72
CA THR A 409 3.09 12.59 -22.94
C THR A 409 4.16 13.60 -23.34
N GLY A 410 4.31 14.68 -22.58
CA GLY A 410 5.16 15.82 -22.94
C GLY A 410 4.60 16.71 -24.05
N GLY A 411 3.33 16.55 -24.42
CA GLY A 411 2.66 17.40 -25.44
C GLY A 411 2.44 18.84 -24.98
N ILE A 412 2.52 19.09 -23.67
CA ILE A 412 2.52 20.40 -22.99
C ILE A 412 3.21 20.23 -21.63
N SER A 413 3.78 21.26 -21.03
CA SER A 413 4.25 21.15 -19.64
C SER A 413 3.07 21.17 -18.65
N ASP A 414 3.25 20.65 -17.43
CA ASP A 414 2.18 20.72 -16.42
C ASP A 414 1.81 22.18 -16.08
N ALA A 415 2.79 23.07 -15.99
CA ALA A 415 2.55 24.50 -15.70
C ALA A 415 1.80 25.19 -16.84
N ASP A 416 2.17 24.90 -18.09
CA ASP A 416 1.46 25.44 -19.27
C ASP A 416 0.07 24.83 -19.41
N PHE A 417 -0.12 23.57 -19.03
CA PHE A 417 -1.44 22.95 -18.97
C PHE A 417 -2.32 23.69 -17.97
N VAL A 418 -1.82 23.97 -16.76
CA VAL A 418 -2.54 24.75 -15.75
C VAL A 418 -2.87 26.13 -16.29
N ALA A 419 -1.92 26.83 -16.92
CA ALA A 419 -2.15 28.14 -17.54
C ALA A 419 -3.27 28.09 -18.59
N ALA A 420 -3.33 27.00 -19.37
CA ALA A 420 -4.31 26.80 -20.43
C ALA A 420 -5.69 26.29 -19.95
N ILE A 421 -5.88 25.97 -18.65
CA ILE A 421 -7.18 25.55 -18.11
C ILE A 421 -8.20 26.69 -18.33
N PRO A 422 -9.32 26.48 -19.06
CA PRO A 422 -10.29 27.54 -19.35
C PRO A 422 -11.06 28.07 -18.14
N PHE A 423 -11.21 27.25 -17.10
CA PHE A 423 -11.93 27.64 -15.88
C PHE A 423 -10.95 28.32 -14.91
N ASN A 424 -11.11 29.64 -14.71
CA ASN A 424 -10.28 30.41 -13.79
C ASN A 424 -10.33 29.85 -12.36
N GLU A 425 -11.52 29.40 -11.90
CA GLU A 425 -11.68 28.71 -10.62
C GLU A 425 -10.74 27.50 -10.50
N THR A 426 -10.74 26.63 -11.50
CA THR A 426 -9.91 25.43 -11.51
C THR A 426 -8.43 25.74 -11.68
N ARG A 427 -8.07 26.71 -12.53
CA ARG A 427 -6.68 27.16 -12.68
C ARG A 427 -6.12 27.64 -11.35
N ASN A 428 -6.88 28.47 -10.64
CA ASN A 428 -6.48 29.00 -9.33
C ASN A 428 -6.47 27.92 -8.26
N TYR A 429 -7.43 26.98 -8.29
CA TYR A 429 -7.48 25.85 -7.38
C TYR A 429 -6.22 24.99 -7.49
N VAL A 430 -5.87 24.58 -8.71
CA VAL A 430 -4.67 23.77 -8.97
C VAL A 430 -3.39 24.55 -8.62
N SER A 431 -3.34 25.84 -8.96
CA SER A 431 -2.18 26.70 -8.62
C SER A 431 -1.99 26.85 -7.11
N ARG A 432 -3.07 26.97 -6.33
CA ARG A 432 -3.00 27.04 -4.86
C ARG A 432 -2.63 25.69 -4.25
N ALA A 433 -3.13 24.58 -4.81
CA ALA A 433 -2.72 23.25 -4.39
C ALA A 433 -1.22 23.04 -4.69
N GLY A 434 -0.76 23.35 -5.90
CA GLY A 434 0.65 23.26 -6.30
C GLY A 434 1.55 24.17 -5.48
N ALA A 435 1.15 25.42 -5.21
CA ALA A 435 1.90 26.33 -4.35
C ALA A 435 2.02 25.82 -2.90
N ALA A 436 1.00 25.12 -2.38
CA ALA A 436 1.06 24.49 -1.06
C ALA A 436 1.96 23.24 -1.01
N GLN A 437 2.26 22.64 -2.18
CA GLN A 437 3.19 21.51 -2.30
C GLN A 437 4.62 21.93 -2.64
N ASN A 438 4.80 23.16 -3.13
CA ASN A 438 6.11 23.77 -3.11
C ASN A 438 6.52 23.93 -1.64
N ALA A 439 7.80 23.69 -1.34
CA ALA A 439 8.33 23.82 0.01
C ALA A 439 7.80 25.12 0.66
N PRO A 440 7.57 25.18 1.99
CA PRO A 440 7.45 26.48 2.64
C PRO A 440 8.61 27.31 2.13
N ASN A 441 8.33 28.51 1.60
CA ASN A 441 9.35 29.33 0.95
C ASN A 441 10.58 29.54 1.85
N ASP A 442 10.35 29.39 3.16
CA ASP A 442 11.39 29.14 4.14
C ASP A 442 11.44 27.65 4.55
N PRO A 443 12.50 26.90 4.19
CA PRO A 443 12.66 25.54 4.67
C PRO A 443 12.80 25.51 6.20
N PRO A 444 12.43 24.40 6.86
CA PRO A 444 12.72 24.19 8.27
C PRO A 444 14.20 24.44 8.55
N SER A 445 14.50 25.28 9.55
CA SER A 445 15.87 25.68 9.81
C SER A 445 16.09 26.03 11.28
N HIS A 446 17.35 26.16 11.70
CA HIS A 446 17.69 26.69 13.03
C HIS A 446 17.22 28.15 13.18
N THR A 447 17.33 28.94 12.11
CA THR A 447 16.92 30.35 12.05
C THR A 447 15.49 30.49 11.56
N ALA A 448 14.64 31.17 12.33
CA ALA A 448 13.29 31.51 11.91
C ALA A 448 13.30 32.58 10.82
N PRO A 449 12.34 32.55 9.87
CA PRO A 449 12.09 33.66 8.97
C PRO A 449 11.80 34.95 9.75
N ASP A 450 12.11 36.11 9.16
CA ASP A 450 11.80 37.40 9.78
C ASP A 450 10.31 37.73 9.63
N TRP A 451 9.49 37.08 10.47
CA TRP A 451 8.04 37.26 10.50
C TRP A 451 7.66 38.71 10.82
N ASN A 452 8.43 39.39 11.66
CA ASN A 452 8.16 40.78 12.04
C ASN A 452 8.40 41.75 10.88
N ALA A 453 9.47 41.56 10.09
CA ALA A 453 9.67 42.34 8.87
C ALA A 453 8.51 42.16 7.87
N ARG A 454 7.98 40.94 7.74
CA ARG A 454 6.81 40.66 6.91
C ARG A 454 5.54 41.33 7.46
N GLU A 455 5.29 41.29 8.77
CA GLU A 455 4.18 42.02 9.38
C GLU A 455 4.27 43.53 9.12
N VAL A 456 5.46 44.12 9.32
CA VAL A 456 5.71 45.55 9.03
C VAL A 456 5.49 45.86 7.55
N ALA A 457 5.89 44.99 6.64
CA ALA A 457 5.68 45.19 5.21
C ALA A 457 4.18 45.11 4.84
N ILE A 458 3.40 44.17 5.40
CA ILE A 458 1.94 44.11 5.23
C ILE A 458 1.27 45.40 5.71
N SER A 459 1.71 45.94 6.86
CA SER A 459 1.14 47.18 7.42
C SER A 459 1.25 48.39 6.49
N LYS A 460 2.25 48.40 5.61
CA LYS A 460 2.56 49.48 4.66
C LYS A 460 1.85 49.33 3.31
N LEU A 461 1.11 48.25 3.08
CA LEU A 461 0.43 48.01 1.81
C LEU A 461 -0.72 49.01 1.60
N PRO A 462 -0.91 49.56 0.38
CA PRO A 462 -1.98 50.50 0.05
C PRO A 462 -3.32 49.78 -0.21
N ILE A 463 -3.76 48.94 0.72
CA ILE A 463 -5.02 48.17 0.67
C ILE A 463 -5.86 48.43 1.93
N ALA A 464 -7.15 48.02 1.91
CA ALA A 464 -8.05 48.16 3.05
C ALA A 464 -7.57 47.39 4.29
N ASP A 465 -7.92 47.85 5.49
CA ASP A 465 -7.46 47.22 6.74
C ASP A 465 -8.03 45.81 6.92
N GLU A 466 -9.23 45.54 6.41
CA GLU A 466 -9.80 44.19 6.36
C GLU A 466 -9.01 43.26 5.42
N ALA A 467 -8.50 43.79 4.31
CA ALA A 467 -7.62 43.05 3.41
C ALA A 467 -6.25 42.77 4.07
N LYS A 468 -5.68 43.74 4.81
CA LYS A 468 -4.48 43.52 5.63
C LYS A 468 -4.72 42.47 6.71
N THR A 469 -5.90 42.48 7.35
CA THR A 469 -6.29 41.45 8.34
C THR A 469 -6.25 40.05 7.73
N TYR A 470 -6.74 39.91 6.49
CA TYR A 470 -6.61 38.65 5.75
C TYR A 470 -5.15 38.29 5.48
N ALA A 471 -4.32 39.24 5.03
CA ALA A 471 -2.89 39.01 4.81
C ALA A 471 -2.15 38.56 6.10
N TYR A 472 -2.44 39.19 7.24
CA TYR A 472 -1.90 38.77 8.55
C TYR A 472 -2.34 37.35 8.93
N SER A 473 -3.58 36.97 8.59
CA SER A 473 -4.06 35.61 8.86
C SER A 473 -3.27 34.55 8.07
N LEU A 474 -2.91 34.85 6.81
CA LEU A 474 -2.07 33.99 5.98
C LEU A 474 -0.64 33.91 6.54
N LEU A 475 -0.06 35.05 6.93
CA LEU A 475 1.27 35.09 7.54
C LEU A 475 1.34 34.30 8.86
N SER A 476 0.32 34.44 9.71
CA SER A 476 0.21 33.70 10.97
C SER A 476 0.09 32.19 10.75
N ARG A 477 -0.71 31.78 9.74
CA ARG A 477 -0.80 30.38 9.33
C ARG A 477 0.55 29.83 8.88
N ASP A 478 1.26 30.55 8.01
CA ASP A 478 2.53 30.07 7.44
C ASP A 478 3.64 30.03 8.50
N LYS A 479 3.65 30.99 9.44
CA LYS A 479 4.47 30.93 10.65
C LYS A 479 4.19 29.67 11.48
N SER A 480 2.92 29.39 11.76
CA SER A 480 2.53 28.21 12.54
C SER A 480 2.91 26.90 11.86
N ILE A 481 2.77 26.82 10.53
CA ILE A 481 3.22 25.66 9.73
C ILE A 481 4.73 25.51 9.85
N TRP A 482 5.51 26.58 9.63
CA TRP A 482 6.96 26.53 9.73
C TRP A 482 7.44 26.09 11.13
N GLU A 483 6.83 26.64 12.20
CA GLU A 483 7.14 26.28 13.58
C GLU A 483 6.85 24.79 13.86
N ALA A 484 5.67 24.30 13.45
CA ALA A 484 5.28 22.91 13.64
C ALA A 484 6.20 21.94 12.86
N THR A 485 6.43 22.20 11.57
CA THR A 485 7.29 21.36 10.73
C THR A 485 8.73 21.36 11.24
N THR A 486 9.26 22.52 11.64
CA THR A 486 10.62 22.62 12.18
C THR A 486 10.76 21.86 13.50
N ALA A 487 9.78 21.96 14.39
CA ALA A 487 9.78 21.19 15.65
C ALA A 487 9.75 19.68 15.40
N THR A 488 8.91 19.20 14.49
CA THR A 488 8.84 17.78 14.10
C THR A 488 10.17 17.30 13.52
N GLN A 489 10.76 18.04 12.58
CA GLN A 489 12.03 17.63 11.97
C GLN A 489 13.20 17.65 12.97
N ARG A 490 13.23 18.62 13.90
CA ARG A 490 14.21 18.63 15.00
C ARG A 490 14.06 17.41 15.92
N GLY A 491 12.82 16.99 16.21
CA GLY A 491 12.54 15.77 16.97
C GLY A 491 13.04 14.50 16.25
N GLN A 492 12.69 14.35 14.98
CA GLN A 492 13.14 13.22 14.14
C GLN A 492 14.66 13.18 14.00
N LEU A 493 15.30 14.33 13.82
CA LEU A 493 16.75 14.42 13.81
C LEU A 493 17.33 13.97 15.16
N ALA A 494 16.80 14.45 16.28
CA ALA A 494 17.29 14.07 17.61
C ALA A 494 17.21 12.55 17.86
N ASP A 495 16.12 11.90 17.44
CA ASP A 495 15.97 10.45 17.53
C ASP A 495 16.95 9.73 16.60
N SER A 496 17.08 10.20 15.35
CA SER A 496 18.04 9.65 14.38
C SER A 496 19.49 9.75 14.86
N LEU A 497 19.87 10.86 15.50
CA LEU A 497 21.21 11.05 16.06
C LEU A 497 21.45 10.14 17.28
N ARG A 498 20.43 9.89 18.10
CA ARG A 498 20.51 8.94 19.23
C ARG A 498 20.72 7.52 18.73
N ASP A 499 19.95 7.11 17.71
CA ASP A 499 20.06 5.79 17.09
C ASP A 499 21.41 5.61 16.39
N LEU A 500 21.88 6.63 15.68
CA LEU A 500 23.20 6.63 15.04
C LEU A 500 24.32 6.51 16.08
N GLY A 501 24.23 7.27 17.19
CA GLY A 501 25.18 7.16 18.29
C GLY A 501 25.19 5.78 18.95
N SER A 502 24.01 5.18 19.12
CA SER A 502 23.87 3.80 19.62
C SER A 502 24.48 2.79 18.65
N ALA A 503 24.24 2.94 17.34
CA ALA A 503 24.81 2.09 16.31
C ALA A 503 26.34 2.12 16.35
N TYR A 504 26.95 3.31 16.37
CA TYR A 504 28.40 3.46 16.51
C TYR A 504 28.92 2.84 17.82
N ALA A 505 28.22 3.06 18.95
CA ALA A 505 28.61 2.46 20.23
C ALA A 505 28.66 0.91 20.20
N HIS A 506 27.89 0.27 19.32
CA HIS A 506 27.89 -1.18 19.11
C HIS A 506 28.78 -1.63 17.95
N GLY A 507 29.63 -0.75 17.40
CA GLY A 507 30.51 -1.07 16.28
C GLY A 507 29.83 -1.06 14.91
N ASN A 508 28.60 -0.53 14.76
CA ASN A 508 27.94 -0.48 13.47
C ASN A 508 28.17 0.86 12.76
N THR A 509 29.03 0.88 11.73
CA THR A 509 29.42 2.10 10.99
C THR A 509 28.82 2.22 9.59
N THR A 510 27.77 1.44 9.27
CA THR A 510 27.14 1.45 7.93
C THR A 510 26.41 2.74 7.60
N ASN A 511 25.86 3.41 8.61
CA ASN A 511 25.06 4.62 8.41
C ASN A 511 25.94 5.86 8.45
N ASP A 512 25.78 6.74 7.46
CA ASP A 512 26.49 8.01 7.39
C ASP A 512 25.86 9.08 8.29
N ILE A 513 26.67 10.08 8.64
CA ILE A 513 26.25 11.21 9.45
C ILE A 513 25.45 12.17 8.55
N PRO A 514 24.20 12.55 8.89
CA PRO A 514 23.39 13.45 8.08
C PRO A 514 23.81 14.92 8.27
N GLU A 515 25.04 15.26 7.91
CA GLU A 515 25.66 16.57 8.21
C GLU A 515 24.85 17.76 7.68
N ALA A 516 24.29 17.65 6.47
CA ALA A 516 23.48 18.71 5.88
C ALA A 516 22.22 19.00 6.71
N GLN A 517 21.53 17.96 7.16
CA GLN A 517 20.32 18.08 7.97
C GLN A 517 20.64 18.61 9.38
N ILE A 518 21.78 18.21 9.95
CA ILE A 518 22.27 18.74 11.23
C ILE A 518 22.52 20.25 11.12
N ARG A 519 23.30 20.69 10.11
CA ARG A 519 23.61 22.11 9.89
C ARG A 519 22.37 22.94 9.55
N GLN A 520 21.37 22.33 8.91
CA GLN A 520 20.11 22.99 8.62
C GLN A 520 19.31 23.26 9.90
N LEU A 521 19.15 22.26 10.77
CA LEU A 521 18.18 22.28 11.87
C LEU A 521 18.73 22.68 13.24
N GLN A 522 20.05 22.66 13.43
CA GLN A 522 20.73 23.05 14.67
C GLN A 522 21.53 24.35 14.50
N GLU A 523 21.73 25.06 15.60
CA GLU A 523 22.62 26.23 15.64
C GLU A 523 24.04 25.86 15.18
N PRO A 524 24.77 26.74 14.46
CA PRO A 524 26.07 26.40 13.86
C PRO A 524 27.06 25.75 14.84
N ASP A 525 27.21 26.31 16.04
CA ASP A 525 28.12 25.78 17.06
C ASP A 525 27.65 24.44 17.65
N GLN A 526 26.34 24.20 17.69
CA GLN A 526 25.79 22.91 18.13
C GLN A 526 25.97 21.86 17.03
N ALA A 527 25.66 22.22 15.79
CA ALA A 527 25.79 21.36 14.62
C ALA A 527 27.20 20.79 14.49
N GLU A 528 28.22 21.66 14.53
CA GLU A 528 29.62 21.23 14.41
C GLU A 528 30.06 20.35 15.60
N ARG A 529 29.63 20.66 16.83
CA ARG A 529 29.91 19.79 17.99
C ARG A 529 29.26 18.41 17.86
N THR A 530 28.02 18.34 17.37
CA THR A 530 27.31 17.09 17.13
C THR A 530 27.99 16.26 16.04
N ILE A 531 28.34 16.88 14.91
CA ILE A 531 29.04 16.22 13.80
C ILE A 531 30.38 15.68 14.28
N GLN A 532 31.21 16.49 14.93
CA GLN A 532 32.51 16.06 15.47
C GLN A 532 32.36 14.92 16.49
N GLY A 533 31.37 14.99 17.38
CA GLY A 533 31.09 13.91 18.33
C GLY A 533 30.74 12.58 17.65
N LEU A 534 29.90 12.63 16.62
CA LEU A 534 29.52 11.45 15.83
C LEU A 534 30.70 10.91 15.00
N GLN A 535 31.53 11.78 14.42
CA GLN A 535 32.74 11.37 13.69
C GLN A 535 33.72 10.63 14.61
N VAL A 536 33.92 11.12 15.84
CA VAL A 536 34.75 10.43 16.84
C VAL A 536 34.16 9.07 17.22
N MET A 537 32.85 8.98 17.40
CA MET A 537 32.20 7.69 17.69
C MET A 537 32.31 6.71 16.53
N ARG A 538 32.11 7.17 15.29
CA ARG A 538 32.29 6.34 14.08
C ARG A 538 33.72 5.83 13.98
N GLN A 539 34.71 6.71 14.15
CA GLN A 539 36.12 6.30 14.15
C GLN A 539 36.41 5.27 15.24
N GLY A 540 35.91 5.48 16.47
CA GLY A 540 36.09 4.53 17.56
C GLY A 540 35.43 3.17 17.29
N ALA A 541 34.28 3.17 16.64
CA ALA A 541 33.59 1.96 16.20
C ALA A 541 34.37 1.21 15.11
N ASP A 542 34.94 1.91 14.14
CA ASP A 542 35.82 1.31 13.11
C ASP A 542 37.09 0.72 13.75
N GLU A 543 37.72 1.44 14.67
CA GLU A 543 38.87 0.94 15.44
C GLU A 543 38.51 -0.32 16.25
N ALA A 544 37.33 -0.35 16.87
CA ALA A 544 36.85 -1.51 17.61
C ALA A 544 36.55 -2.70 16.67
N ASN A 545 36.01 -2.46 15.48
CA ASN A 545 35.74 -3.50 14.48
C ASN A 545 37.00 -4.18 13.97
N VAL A 546 38.10 -3.44 13.81
CA VAL A 546 39.41 -4.04 13.45
C VAL A 546 39.82 -5.09 14.49
N LEU A 547 39.49 -4.87 15.77
CA LEU A 547 39.84 -5.79 16.86
C LEU A 547 38.94 -7.04 16.94
N ARG A 548 37.82 -7.06 16.19
CA ARG A 548 36.88 -8.19 16.16
C ARG A 548 37.56 -9.50 15.77
N PHE A 549 38.47 -9.46 14.80
CA PHE A 549 39.24 -10.63 14.33
C PHE A 549 40.75 -10.48 14.53
N ALA A 550 41.19 -9.52 15.34
CA ALA A 550 42.61 -9.29 15.61
C ALA A 550 43.20 -10.35 16.57
N PRO A 551 44.51 -10.63 16.50
CA PRO A 551 45.16 -11.53 17.45
C PRO A 551 45.19 -10.97 18.89
N PRO A 552 45.34 -11.84 19.90
CA PRO A 552 45.35 -11.45 21.31
C PRO A 552 46.41 -10.40 21.68
N ASP A 553 47.58 -10.40 21.03
CA ASP A 553 48.65 -9.43 21.24
C ASP A 553 48.27 -8.03 20.73
N GLN A 554 47.60 -7.93 19.57
CA GLN A 554 47.06 -6.67 19.07
C GLN A 554 45.93 -6.13 19.95
N VAL A 555 45.07 -7.02 20.46
CA VAL A 555 44.03 -6.65 21.45
C VAL A 555 44.68 -6.15 22.74
N ALA A 556 45.70 -6.85 23.26
CA ALA A 556 46.44 -6.44 24.44
C ALA A 556 47.16 -5.10 24.25
N ALA A 557 47.79 -4.89 23.08
CA ALA A 557 48.43 -3.62 22.74
C ALA A 557 47.42 -2.47 22.62
N ALA A 558 46.21 -2.73 22.11
CA ALA A 558 45.13 -1.75 22.09
C ALA A 558 44.66 -1.39 23.51
N MET A 559 44.46 -2.38 24.39
CA MET A 559 44.08 -2.15 25.79
C MET A 559 45.18 -1.44 26.61
N GLN A 560 46.45 -1.73 26.31
CA GLN A 560 47.57 -1.06 26.96
C GLN A 560 47.67 0.41 26.56
N ARG A 561 47.44 0.73 25.28
CA ARG A 561 47.34 2.14 24.81
C ARG A 561 46.28 2.93 25.59
N ASP A 562 45.14 2.32 25.88
CA ASP A 562 44.07 2.95 26.68
C ASP A 562 44.50 3.24 28.12
N THR A 563 45.32 2.35 28.70
CA THR A 563 45.81 2.49 30.08
C THR A 563 46.93 3.53 30.19
N ASP A 564 47.88 3.54 29.25
CA ASP A 564 49.01 4.48 29.26
C ASP A 564 48.56 5.92 28.99
N ALA A 565 47.53 6.07 28.15
CA ALA A 565 46.90 7.34 27.85
C ALA A 565 46.29 8.05 29.07
N MET A 566 45.72 7.31 30.04
CA MET A 566 45.12 7.86 31.26
C MET A 566 46.14 8.53 32.20
N ARG A 567 47.44 8.30 32.02
CA ARG A 567 48.50 8.83 32.88
C ARG A 567 48.97 10.23 32.50
N ASN A 568 48.62 10.73 31.31
CA ASN A 568 49.08 12.02 30.80
C ASN A 568 48.00 13.09 31.02
N GLY A 569 48.39 14.29 31.48
CA GLY A 569 47.52 15.41 31.86
C GLY A 569 46.67 16.02 30.74
N GLU A 570 45.78 15.22 30.17
CA GLU A 570 44.87 15.54 29.08
C GLU A 570 43.67 16.40 29.56
N ASP A 571 43.13 17.22 28.66
CA ASP A 571 41.86 17.93 28.86
C ASP A 571 40.66 16.97 29.05
N ILE A 572 39.66 17.41 29.83
CA ILE A 572 38.45 16.64 30.18
C ILE A 572 37.68 16.18 28.93
N GLY A 573 37.56 17.03 27.91
CA GLY A 573 36.81 16.68 26.69
C GLY A 573 37.50 15.57 25.89
N SER A 574 38.82 15.62 25.80
CA SER A 574 39.63 14.58 25.14
C SER A 574 39.62 13.27 25.94
N TYR A 575 39.65 13.35 27.27
CA TYR A 575 39.51 12.20 28.16
C TYR A 575 38.16 11.48 27.97
N GLN A 576 37.05 12.23 27.95
CA GLN A 576 35.71 11.66 27.74
C GLN A 576 35.59 10.92 26.42
N ARG A 577 36.06 11.53 25.32
CA ARG A 577 36.09 10.88 23.99
C ARG A 577 36.89 9.58 24.03
N ARG A 578 38.06 9.60 24.65
CA ARG A 578 38.94 8.42 24.73
C ARG A 578 38.31 7.29 25.54
N VAL A 579 37.72 7.61 26.70
CA VAL A 579 36.98 6.64 27.53
C VAL A 579 35.84 6.01 26.74
N GLN A 580 35.14 6.80 25.92
CA GLN A 580 34.07 6.29 25.08
C GLN A 580 34.60 5.32 24.01
N VAL A 581 35.66 5.67 23.28
CA VAL A 581 36.32 4.76 22.32
C VAL A 581 36.83 3.47 22.98
N ALA A 582 37.46 3.58 24.15
CA ALA A 582 37.91 2.43 24.93
C ALA A 582 36.75 1.52 25.37
N SER A 583 35.60 2.11 25.76
CA SER A 583 34.39 1.36 26.11
C SER A 583 33.83 0.57 24.92
N MET A 584 33.86 1.16 23.71
CA MET A 584 33.43 0.49 22.48
C MET A 584 34.35 -0.69 22.14
N ARG A 585 35.68 -0.50 22.24
CA ARG A 585 36.66 -1.59 22.10
C ARG A 585 36.39 -2.72 23.08
N ASN A 586 36.23 -2.38 24.37
CA ASN A 586 35.95 -3.36 25.42
C ASN A 586 34.64 -4.12 25.18
N ALA A 587 33.61 -3.45 24.67
CA ALA A 587 32.34 -4.08 24.30
C ALA A 587 32.53 -5.10 23.17
N VAL A 588 33.21 -4.74 22.07
CA VAL A 588 33.48 -5.65 20.95
C VAL A 588 34.34 -6.84 21.40
N ILE A 589 35.35 -6.62 22.24
CA ILE A 589 36.20 -7.69 22.78
C ILE A 589 35.39 -8.61 23.69
N THR A 590 34.52 -8.06 24.54
CA THR A 590 33.63 -8.84 25.40
C THR A 590 32.65 -9.68 24.57
N GLN A 591 32.00 -9.07 23.58
CA GLN A 591 31.10 -9.77 22.65
C GLN A 591 31.82 -10.88 21.91
N ARG A 592 33.05 -10.63 21.43
CA ARG A 592 33.91 -11.66 20.84
C ARG A 592 34.14 -12.82 21.81
N MET A 593 34.56 -12.54 23.04
CA MET A 593 34.84 -13.59 24.02
C MET A 593 33.60 -14.46 24.29
N GLU A 594 32.44 -13.83 24.47
CA GLU A 594 31.18 -14.55 24.70
C GLU A 594 30.73 -15.34 23.47
N ALA A 595 30.84 -14.77 22.27
CA ALA A 595 30.50 -15.46 21.03
C ALA A 595 31.43 -16.66 20.77
N MET A 596 32.73 -16.50 21.01
CA MET A 596 33.71 -17.59 20.92
C MET A 596 33.44 -18.71 21.93
N LYS A 597 33.02 -18.38 23.16
CA LYS A 597 32.60 -19.40 24.14
C LYS A 597 31.35 -20.17 23.70
N LYS A 598 30.37 -19.46 23.12
CA LYS A 598 29.07 -20.04 22.75
C LYS A 598 29.13 -20.89 21.50
N ASP A 599 29.74 -20.36 20.44
CA ASP A 599 29.87 -21.02 19.15
C ASP A 599 31.05 -20.44 18.36
N PRO A 600 32.28 -20.92 18.61
CA PRO A 600 33.47 -20.36 17.98
C PRO A 600 33.46 -20.57 16.45
N ALA A 601 32.85 -21.66 15.96
CA ALA A 601 32.72 -21.93 14.53
C ALA A 601 31.79 -20.92 13.83
N THR A 602 30.65 -20.60 14.44
CA THR A 602 29.74 -19.57 13.91
C THR A 602 30.37 -18.18 13.96
N TYR A 603 31.08 -17.85 15.03
CA TYR A 603 31.74 -16.54 15.15
C TYR A 603 32.76 -16.31 14.03
N VAL A 604 33.68 -17.27 13.81
CA VAL A 604 34.70 -17.12 12.76
C VAL A 604 34.13 -17.17 11.35
N ALA A 605 33.01 -17.88 11.14
CA ALA A 605 32.33 -17.91 9.84
C ALA A 605 31.88 -16.51 9.37
N SER A 606 31.66 -15.57 10.29
CA SER A 606 31.36 -14.17 9.98
C SER A 606 32.56 -13.32 9.54
N SER A 607 33.77 -13.87 9.57
CA SER A 607 34.97 -13.16 9.14
C SER A 607 35.08 -13.09 7.61
N PRO A 608 35.64 -12.02 7.03
CA PRO A 608 35.83 -11.90 5.58
C PRO A 608 36.63 -13.06 4.98
N ALA A 609 37.66 -13.54 5.69
CA ALA A 609 38.47 -14.68 5.24
C ALA A 609 37.67 -15.98 5.16
N MET A 610 36.74 -16.20 6.11
CA MET A 610 35.88 -17.39 6.09
C MET A 610 34.76 -17.27 5.06
N GLN A 611 34.26 -16.07 4.77
CA GLN A 611 33.30 -15.85 3.68
C GLN A 611 33.91 -16.22 2.32
N GLN A 612 35.18 -15.87 2.07
CA GLN A 612 35.91 -16.31 0.88
C GLN A 612 36.07 -17.83 0.83
N ALA A 613 36.43 -18.47 1.95
CA ALA A 613 36.52 -19.93 2.02
C ALA A 613 35.15 -20.60 1.77
N ALA A 614 34.05 -20.01 2.25
CA ALA A 614 32.70 -20.51 2.01
C ALA A 614 32.32 -20.47 0.52
N GLN A 615 32.75 -19.43 -0.21
CA GLN A 615 32.55 -19.35 -1.66
C GLN A 615 33.27 -20.48 -2.40
N ALA A 616 34.47 -20.88 -1.96
CA ALA A 616 35.18 -22.01 -2.54
C ALA A 616 34.44 -23.35 -2.33
N VAL A 617 33.82 -23.55 -1.16
CA VAL A 617 32.96 -24.72 -0.90
C VAL A 617 31.74 -24.71 -1.83
N GLN A 618 31.09 -23.56 -1.99
CA GLN A 618 29.94 -23.41 -2.91
C GLN A 618 30.32 -23.70 -4.36
N ALA A 619 31.48 -23.21 -4.82
CA ALA A 619 31.98 -23.47 -6.16
C ALA A 619 32.27 -24.96 -6.37
N ALA A 620 32.90 -25.63 -5.40
CA ALA A 620 33.15 -27.07 -5.45
C ALA A 620 31.84 -27.87 -5.48
N GLN A 621 30.81 -27.43 -4.74
CA GLN A 621 29.50 -28.07 -4.75
C GLN A 621 28.81 -27.97 -6.12
N GLN A 622 28.98 -26.86 -6.84
CA GLN A 622 28.43 -26.68 -8.19
C GLN A 622 29.11 -27.57 -9.24
N SER A 623 30.36 -27.97 -9.02
CA SER A 623 31.09 -28.86 -9.94
C SER A 623 30.53 -30.29 -10.02
N GLY A 624 29.82 -30.72 -8.97
CA GLY A 624 29.32 -32.09 -8.84
C GLY A 624 30.39 -33.15 -8.55
N ASP A 625 31.67 -32.79 -8.46
CA ASP A 625 32.77 -33.70 -8.14
C ASP A 625 32.88 -33.93 -6.61
N PRO A 626 32.60 -35.15 -6.11
CA PRO A 626 32.65 -35.44 -4.68
C PRO A 626 34.03 -35.25 -4.05
N ALA A 627 35.12 -35.45 -4.81
CA ALA A 627 36.48 -35.29 -4.31
C ALA A 627 36.83 -33.81 -4.11
N GLN A 628 36.43 -32.95 -5.06
CA GLN A 628 36.62 -31.49 -4.94
C GLN A 628 35.78 -30.91 -3.81
N MET A 629 34.53 -31.35 -3.66
CA MET A 629 33.66 -30.93 -2.55
C MET A 629 34.28 -31.31 -1.18
N ALA A 630 34.76 -32.55 -1.04
CA ALA A 630 35.42 -33.00 0.18
C ALA A 630 36.70 -32.19 0.48
N GLN A 631 37.51 -31.91 -0.54
CA GLN A 631 38.73 -31.11 -0.40
C GLN A 631 38.42 -29.67 0.03
N ALA A 632 37.43 -29.02 -0.59
CA ALA A 632 37.03 -27.67 -0.25
C ALA A 632 36.46 -27.59 1.18
N GLN A 633 35.65 -28.57 1.58
CA GLN A 633 35.10 -28.66 2.94
C GLN A 633 36.21 -28.84 3.99
N GLN A 634 37.20 -29.69 3.71
CA GLN A 634 38.34 -29.91 4.61
C GLN A 634 39.19 -28.64 4.75
N ALA A 635 39.41 -27.90 3.66
CA ALA A 635 40.11 -26.63 3.66
C ALA A 635 39.38 -25.58 4.50
N TYR A 636 38.05 -25.44 4.31
CA TYR A 636 37.21 -24.55 5.10
C TYR A 636 37.29 -24.87 6.60
N ALA A 637 37.12 -26.14 6.97
CA ALA A 637 37.16 -26.56 8.36
C ALA A 637 38.55 -26.37 9.00
N ALA A 638 39.63 -26.63 8.25
CA ALA A 638 40.99 -26.38 8.72
C ALA A 638 41.24 -24.89 8.97
N GLN A 639 40.82 -24.02 8.05
CA GLN A 639 40.95 -22.57 8.17
C GLN A 639 40.08 -22.02 9.31
N SER A 640 38.85 -22.51 9.46
CA SER A 640 37.96 -22.17 10.57
C SER A 640 38.61 -22.52 11.92
N MET A 641 39.10 -23.75 12.08
CA MET A 641 39.75 -24.16 13.33
C MET A 641 41.03 -23.37 13.61
N ALA A 642 41.84 -23.08 12.59
CA ALA A 642 43.04 -22.25 12.72
C ALA A 642 42.68 -20.84 13.21
N MET A 643 41.65 -20.22 12.62
CA MET A 643 41.15 -18.91 13.06
C MET A 643 40.62 -18.95 14.50
N GLN A 644 39.85 -19.99 14.86
CA GLN A 644 39.36 -20.13 16.24
C GLN A 644 40.51 -20.24 17.24
N HIS A 645 41.51 -21.07 16.93
CA HIS A 645 42.70 -21.21 17.78
C HIS A 645 43.52 -19.92 17.84
N TYR A 646 43.64 -19.20 16.72
CA TYR A 646 44.28 -17.90 16.65
C TYR A 646 43.60 -16.85 17.54
N LEU A 647 42.26 -16.83 17.54
CA LEU A 647 41.48 -15.88 18.30
C LEU A 647 41.33 -16.26 19.78
N ALA A 648 41.36 -17.55 20.11
CA ALA A 648 41.21 -18.08 21.48
C ALA A 648 42.09 -19.34 21.68
N PRO A 649 43.40 -19.19 21.92
CA PRO A 649 44.34 -20.32 21.97
C PRO A 649 44.04 -21.37 23.06
N SER A 650 43.34 -20.96 24.13
CA SER A 650 42.95 -21.82 25.25
C SER A 650 41.66 -22.61 25.01
N GLN A 651 40.92 -22.34 23.93
CA GLN A 651 39.68 -23.04 23.59
C GLN A 651 39.94 -24.14 22.55
N THR A 652 39.27 -25.28 22.70
CA THR A 652 39.29 -26.35 21.72
C THR A 652 38.50 -25.92 20.47
N PRO A 653 39.13 -25.83 19.28
CA PRO A 653 38.42 -25.43 18.07
C PRO A 653 37.34 -26.43 17.69
N ARG A 654 36.27 -25.96 17.07
CA ARG A 654 35.16 -26.77 16.56
C ARG A 654 35.13 -26.80 15.04
N ILE A 655 34.69 -27.91 14.48
CA ILE A 655 34.46 -28.05 13.04
C ILE A 655 33.07 -27.53 12.69
N LEU A 656 32.06 -27.95 13.46
CA LEU A 656 30.66 -27.71 13.18
C LEU A 656 30.13 -26.54 14.01
N THR A 657 29.35 -25.68 13.37
CA THR A 657 28.51 -24.69 14.06
C THR A 657 27.44 -25.40 14.90
N ASN A 658 26.89 -24.72 15.91
CA ASN A 658 25.77 -25.27 16.69
C ASN A 658 24.58 -25.63 15.78
N ASP A 659 24.28 -24.81 14.79
CA ASP A 659 23.17 -25.07 13.86
C ASP A 659 23.46 -26.31 13.00
N GLN A 660 24.69 -26.46 12.51
CA GLN A 660 25.10 -27.67 11.78
C GLN A 660 25.02 -28.91 12.67
N VAL A 661 25.48 -28.82 13.91
CA VAL A 661 25.38 -29.90 14.89
C VAL A 661 23.92 -30.33 15.09
N GLN A 662 23.02 -29.38 15.33
CA GLN A 662 21.60 -29.69 15.53
C GLN A 662 20.97 -30.31 14.28
N ALA A 663 21.20 -29.71 13.11
CA ALA A 663 20.63 -30.19 11.85
C ALA A 663 21.12 -31.60 11.48
N LEU A 664 22.43 -31.86 11.62
CA LEU A 664 23.02 -33.17 11.31
C LEU A 664 22.59 -34.23 12.34
N SER A 665 22.60 -33.92 13.63
CA SER A 665 22.13 -34.86 14.66
C SER A 665 20.64 -35.17 14.52
N GLN A 666 19.81 -34.19 14.19
CA GLN A 666 18.40 -34.40 13.92
C GLN A 666 18.23 -35.31 12.70
N LYS A 667 18.88 -34.99 11.57
CA LYS A 667 18.86 -35.81 10.35
C LYS A 667 19.24 -37.26 10.62
N ILE A 668 20.25 -37.50 11.46
CA ILE A 668 20.69 -38.85 11.82
C ILE A 668 19.66 -39.56 12.71
N SER A 669 19.15 -38.88 13.74
CA SER A 669 18.28 -39.49 14.74
C SER A 669 16.83 -39.70 14.27
N SER A 670 16.38 -38.99 13.22
CA SER A 670 14.99 -39.03 12.73
C SER A 670 14.78 -39.78 11.41
N ALA A 671 15.84 -40.35 10.80
CA ALA A 671 15.73 -41.04 9.50
C ALA A 671 14.92 -42.35 9.62
N ASP A 672 14.03 -42.64 8.67
CA ASP A 672 13.25 -43.88 8.64
C ASP A 672 14.09 -45.03 8.02
N PRO A 673 14.47 -46.11 8.73
CA PRO A 673 15.30 -47.22 8.27
C PRO A 673 14.61 -48.09 7.23
N ALA A 674 13.28 -48.02 7.15
CA ALA A 674 12.54 -48.68 6.09
C ALA A 674 12.69 -47.93 4.74
N ARG A 675 13.17 -46.68 4.77
CA ARG A 675 13.29 -45.80 3.60
C ARG A 675 14.72 -45.29 3.35
N GLU A 676 15.53 -45.17 4.39
CA GLU A 676 16.84 -44.54 4.38
C GLU A 676 17.87 -45.34 5.20
N ASP A 677 18.95 -45.74 4.56
CA ASP A 677 20.12 -46.33 5.23
C ASP A 677 20.94 -45.20 5.87
N ILE A 678 20.79 -45.04 7.19
CA ILE A 678 21.50 -43.97 7.90
C ILE A 678 23.00 -44.27 7.97
N GLY A 679 23.39 -45.54 7.85
CA GLY A 679 24.78 -45.95 7.69
C GLY A 679 25.40 -45.35 6.43
N GLN A 680 24.75 -45.49 5.28
CA GLN A 680 25.19 -44.85 4.04
C GLN A 680 25.22 -43.32 4.13
N THR A 681 24.25 -42.74 4.85
CA THR A 681 24.22 -41.29 5.10
C THR A 681 25.45 -40.85 5.91
N MET A 682 25.79 -41.57 6.97
CA MET A 682 27.00 -41.35 7.77
C MET A 682 28.26 -41.58 6.95
N ASP A 683 28.31 -42.59 6.09
CA ASP A 683 29.47 -42.86 5.23
C ASP A 683 29.67 -41.72 4.22
N GLY A 684 28.57 -41.12 3.74
CA GLY A 684 28.60 -39.91 2.90
C GLY A 684 29.17 -38.71 3.66
N MET A 685 28.77 -38.50 4.91
CA MET A 685 29.35 -37.46 5.76
C MET A 685 30.82 -37.75 6.07
N ALA A 686 31.18 -39.01 6.35
CA ALA A 686 32.56 -39.41 6.59
C ALA A 686 33.47 -39.12 5.39
N ARG A 687 32.97 -39.33 4.16
CA ARG A 687 33.67 -38.92 2.93
C ARG A 687 33.80 -37.40 2.81
N GLN A 688 32.74 -36.66 3.17
CA GLN A 688 32.74 -35.20 3.11
C GLN A 688 33.75 -34.57 4.09
N TYR A 689 33.82 -35.06 5.33
CA TYR A 689 34.72 -34.54 6.36
C TYR A 689 36.11 -35.21 6.35
N GLY A 690 36.27 -36.37 5.69
CA GLY A 690 37.53 -37.09 5.57
C GLY A 690 38.21 -37.35 6.91
N GLN A 691 39.48 -36.95 7.04
CA GLN A 691 40.26 -37.12 8.27
C GLN A 691 39.67 -36.38 9.49
N GLN A 692 38.80 -35.39 9.26
CA GLN A 692 38.15 -34.62 10.33
C GLN A 692 36.86 -35.27 10.83
N TRP A 693 36.37 -36.33 10.16
CA TRP A 693 35.13 -37.01 10.52
C TRP A 693 35.06 -37.47 11.98
N PRO A 694 36.09 -38.11 12.57
CA PRO A 694 36.01 -38.54 13.97
C PRO A 694 35.73 -37.39 14.94
N LYS A 695 36.31 -36.21 14.68
CA LYS A 695 36.06 -35.01 15.47
C LYS A 695 34.68 -34.41 15.20
N ALA A 696 34.27 -34.27 13.94
CA ALA A 696 32.95 -33.77 13.58
C ALA A 696 31.83 -34.64 14.17
N PHE A 697 31.98 -35.96 14.07
CA PHE A 697 31.06 -36.92 14.66
C PHE A 697 31.06 -36.88 16.20
N GLY A 698 32.24 -36.71 16.81
CA GLY A 698 32.36 -36.43 18.25
C GLY A 698 31.58 -35.18 18.67
N GLU A 699 31.58 -34.12 17.86
CA GLU A 699 30.78 -32.91 18.09
C GLU A 699 29.27 -33.16 17.97
N LEU A 700 28.83 -34.04 17.06
CA LEU A 700 27.41 -34.45 16.97
C LEU A 700 26.94 -35.19 18.23
N VAL A 701 27.79 -36.04 18.79
CA VAL A 701 27.52 -36.76 20.04
C VAL A 701 27.54 -35.81 21.23
N GLN A 702 28.59 -35.00 21.36
CA GLN A 702 28.78 -34.13 22.53
C GLN A 702 27.80 -32.95 22.55
N TYR A 703 27.65 -32.23 21.44
CA TYR A 703 26.87 -30.99 21.37
C TYR A 703 25.49 -31.20 20.75
N GLY A 704 25.36 -32.16 19.83
CA GLY A 704 24.09 -32.50 19.19
C GLY A 704 23.31 -33.57 19.93
N LYS A 705 23.85 -34.08 21.05
CA LYS A 705 23.25 -35.11 21.89
C LYS A 705 22.89 -36.39 21.12
N LEU A 706 23.63 -36.69 20.05
CA LEU A 706 23.45 -37.94 19.31
C LEU A 706 23.78 -39.12 20.25
N PRO A 707 22.88 -40.10 20.44
CA PRO A 707 23.14 -41.20 21.37
C PRO A 707 24.42 -41.98 21.00
N PRO A 708 25.21 -42.45 21.99
CA PRO A 708 26.45 -43.19 21.74
C PRO A 708 26.28 -44.45 20.89
N ASP A 709 25.09 -45.06 20.88
CA ASP A 709 24.80 -46.22 20.04
C ASP A 709 25.00 -45.94 18.53
N TYR A 710 24.76 -44.69 18.09
CA TYR A 710 25.01 -44.30 16.70
C TYR A 710 26.51 -44.33 16.36
N GLN A 711 27.41 -44.29 17.34
CA GLN A 711 28.85 -44.51 17.11
C GLN A 711 29.15 -45.95 16.69
N VAL A 712 28.42 -46.93 17.24
CA VAL A 712 28.55 -48.33 16.83
C VAL A 712 28.03 -48.49 15.41
N LEU A 713 26.87 -47.91 15.11
CA LEU A 713 26.28 -47.94 13.77
C LEU A 713 27.19 -47.29 12.70
N ALA A 714 27.84 -46.17 13.04
CA ALA A 714 28.82 -45.51 12.18
C ALA A 714 30.06 -46.38 11.91
N ASN A 715 30.47 -47.19 12.89
CA ASN A 715 31.65 -48.05 12.80
C ASN A 715 31.38 -49.45 12.20
N MET A 716 30.12 -49.78 11.90
CA MET A 716 29.73 -51.00 11.17
C MET A 716 29.84 -50.77 9.66
N ASP A 717 31.06 -50.54 9.17
CA ASP A 717 31.37 -50.00 7.84
C ASP A 717 31.91 -51.05 6.84
N THR A 718 31.88 -52.32 7.21
CA THR A 718 32.36 -53.42 6.34
C THR A 718 31.21 -54.12 5.60
N ALA A 719 31.51 -54.72 4.45
CA ALA A 719 30.52 -55.42 3.63
C ALA A 719 29.81 -56.55 4.41
N ASP A 720 30.56 -57.29 5.23
CA ASP A 720 30.04 -58.40 6.04
C ASP A 720 29.11 -57.93 7.17
N GLN A 721 29.15 -56.65 7.54
CA GLN A 721 28.29 -56.07 8.58
C GLN A 721 26.98 -55.50 8.04
N THR A 722 26.75 -55.50 6.72
CA THR A 722 25.60 -54.84 6.09
C THR A 722 24.25 -55.23 6.71
N MET A 723 24.02 -56.54 6.89
CA MET A 723 22.76 -57.04 7.47
C MET A 723 22.61 -56.62 8.94
N ALA A 724 23.65 -56.85 9.75
CA ALA A 724 23.65 -56.50 11.16
C ALA A 724 23.53 -54.98 11.38
N ARG A 725 24.10 -54.15 10.49
CA ARG A 725 23.99 -52.68 10.54
C ARG A 725 22.54 -52.25 10.33
N ALA A 726 21.86 -52.85 9.35
CA ALA A 726 20.45 -52.58 9.09
C ALA A 726 19.55 -53.05 10.25
N ASP A 727 19.82 -54.22 10.83
CA ASP A 727 19.12 -54.69 12.03
C ASP A 727 19.36 -53.79 13.23
N PHE A 728 20.59 -53.32 13.43
CA PHE A 728 20.94 -52.42 14.53
C PHE A 728 20.26 -51.06 14.39
N GLN A 729 20.16 -50.54 13.16
CA GLN A 729 19.37 -49.33 12.89
C GLN A 729 17.89 -49.53 13.26
N ARG A 730 17.29 -50.68 12.92
CA ARG A 730 15.91 -51.03 13.33
C ARG A 730 15.79 -51.16 14.85
N ALA A 731 16.79 -51.75 15.51
CA ALA A 731 16.83 -51.87 16.96
C ALA A 731 16.88 -50.52 17.68
N LEU A 732 17.55 -49.51 17.09
CA LEU A 732 17.57 -48.16 17.64
C LEU A 732 16.20 -47.47 17.62
N GLN A 733 15.32 -47.88 16.71
CA GLN A 733 13.99 -47.27 16.54
C GLN A 733 12.86 -48.02 17.21
N ALA A 734 12.99 -49.34 17.30
CA ALA A 734 12.03 -50.18 18.00
C ALA A 734 11.82 -49.75 19.46
N GLY A 735 12.79 -49.03 20.04
CA GLY A 735 12.60 -48.24 21.25
C GLY A 735 13.86 -48.09 22.09
N THR A 736 13.68 -47.54 23.28
CA THR A 736 14.67 -47.57 24.36
C THR A 736 14.95 -49.01 24.82
N MET A 737 16.07 -49.22 25.51
CA MET A 737 16.42 -50.55 26.04
C MET A 737 15.29 -51.21 26.86
N PRO A 738 14.56 -50.49 27.75
CA PRO A 738 13.40 -51.06 28.45
C PRO A 738 12.25 -51.49 27.53
N GLN A 739 11.98 -50.75 26.46
CA GLN A 739 10.92 -51.10 25.49
C GLN A 739 11.29 -52.37 24.70
N LEU A 740 12.56 -52.50 24.31
CA LEU A 740 13.07 -53.73 23.69
C LEU A 740 13.04 -54.91 24.65
N GLN A 741 13.37 -54.68 25.93
CA GLN A 741 13.27 -55.70 26.97
C GLN A 741 11.84 -56.19 27.15
N GLU A 742 10.85 -55.28 27.15
CA GLU A 742 9.43 -55.62 27.21
C GLU A 742 9.00 -56.42 25.98
N ALA A 743 9.39 -56.00 24.77
CA ALA A 743 9.08 -56.69 23.53
C ALA A 743 9.71 -58.09 23.44
N ALA A 744 10.92 -58.27 24.00
CA ALA A 744 11.60 -59.56 24.08
C ALA A 744 11.03 -60.50 25.17
N GLY A 745 10.09 -60.01 25.99
CA GLY A 745 9.38 -60.81 26.99
C GLY A 745 10.29 -61.48 28.02
N GLN A 746 9.92 -62.69 28.46
CA GLN A 746 10.69 -63.42 29.48
C GLN A 746 12.11 -63.77 29.03
N ALA A 747 12.33 -64.00 27.73
CA ALA A 747 13.66 -64.34 27.19
C ALA A 747 14.67 -63.19 27.32
N ALA A 748 14.20 -61.94 27.55
CA ALA A 748 15.05 -60.79 27.77
C ALA A 748 15.94 -60.92 29.02
N SER A 749 15.51 -61.68 30.04
CA SER A 749 16.33 -61.89 31.26
C SER A 749 17.62 -62.67 31.00
N ASN A 750 17.71 -63.35 29.84
CA ASN A 750 18.93 -64.05 29.42
C ASN A 750 19.97 -63.11 28.79
N ILE A 751 19.61 -61.85 28.52
CA ILE A 751 20.53 -60.80 28.02
C ILE A 751 20.70 -59.68 29.07
N LEU A 752 19.64 -59.39 29.82
CA LEU A 752 19.61 -58.42 30.91
C LEU A 752 19.17 -59.11 32.22
N PRO A 753 20.06 -59.88 32.87
CA PRO A 753 19.73 -60.53 34.13
C PRO A 753 19.46 -59.48 35.22
N LYS A 754 18.47 -59.73 36.09
CA LYS A 754 18.15 -58.86 37.24
C LYS A 754 19.18 -58.94 38.39
N GLY A 755 20.17 -59.81 38.25
CA GLY A 755 21.30 -60.06 39.15
C GLY A 755 22.06 -61.32 38.72
N GLY A 756 23.36 -61.40 39.01
CA GLY A 756 24.26 -62.48 38.52
C GLY A 756 25.21 -62.00 37.42
N ASP A 757 25.97 -62.93 36.82
CA ASP A 757 26.94 -62.64 35.76
C ASP A 757 26.24 -62.18 34.48
N ASP A 758 26.84 -61.21 33.79
CA ASP A 758 26.32 -60.66 32.54
C ASP A 758 26.82 -61.50 31.35
N PRO A 759 25.94 -62.27 30.68
CA PRO A 759 26.37 -63.18 29.61
C PRO A 759 26.93 -62.44 28.39
N VAL A 760 26.67 -61.14 28.25
CA VAL A 760 27.26 -60.32 27.20
C VAL A 760 28.73 -60.02 27.49
N GLU A 761 29.12 -59.89 28.77
CA GLU A 761 30.51 -59.71 29.15
C GLU A 761 31.37 -60.93 28.80
N ASP A 762 30.83 -62.13 28.99
CA ASP A 762 31.52 -63.38 28.63
C ASP A 762 31.77 -63.47 27.12
N GLN A 763 30.75 -63.17 26.31
CA GLN A 763 30.88 -63.19 24.85
C GLN A 763 31.79 -62.08 24.32
N LEU A 764 31.83 -60.92 24.98
CA LEU A 764 32.71 -59.81 24.63
C LEU A 764 34.08 -59.87 25.33
N ALA A 765 34.41 -60.93 26.09
CA ALA A 765 35.63 -61.00 26.87
C ALA A 765 36.90 -60.77 26.03
N ALA A 766 36.95 -61.34 24.82
CA ALA A 766 38.04 -61.13 23.87
C ALA A 766 38.13 -59.66 23.44
N PHE A 767 37.00 -59.02 23.11
CA PHE A 767 36.96 -57.60 22.75
C PHE A 767 37.38 -56.71 23.92
N ARG A 768 36.91 -57.00 25.14
CA ARG A 768 37.28 -56.29 26.37
C ARG A 768 38.78 -56.29 26.59
N ALA A 769 39.47 -57.41 26.35
CA ALA A 769 40.92 -57.49 26.48
C ALA A 769 41.67 -56.49 25.57
N THR A 770 41.07 -56.08 24.45
CA THR A 770 41.64 -55.11 23.51
C THR A 770 41.39 -53.66 23.88
N THR A 771 40.38 -53.40 24.73
CA THR A 771 40.10 -52.05 25.22
C THR A 771 40.86 -51.76 26.51
N VAL A 772 41.22 -52.78 27.27
CA VAL A 772 42.10 -52.67 28.43
C VAL A 772 43.46 -52.07 28.02
N ASN A 773 43.91 -51.06 28.77
CA ASN A 773 45.12 -50.28 28.52
C ASN A 773 45.13 -49.41 27.23
N SER A 774 44.04 -49.38 26.46
CA SER A 774 43.85 -48.41 25.38
C SER A 774 43.31 -47.08 25.92
N SER A 775 43.68 -45.96 25.30
CA SER A 775 43.16 -44.66 25.70
C SER A 775 41.69 -44.55 25.28
N GLY A 776 40.80 -44.31 26.26
CA GLY A 776 39.34 -44.29 26.03
C GLY A 776 38.66 -45.67 25.97
N GLY A 777 39.41 -46.75 26.20
CA GLY A 777 38.92 -48.12 26.06
C GLY A 777 37.70 -48.49 26.92
N ASP A 778 37.61 -47.98 28.15
CA ASP A 778 36.48 -48.26 29.05
C ASP A 778 35.16 -47.66 28.54
N ALA A 779 35.22 -46.52 27.85
CA ALA A 779 34.05 -45.91 27.22
C ALA A 779 33.63 -46.73 26.00
N LEU A 780 34.61 -47.10 25.16
CA LEU A 780 34.37 -47.93 23.98
C LEU A 780 33.73 -49.28 24.34
N TYR A 781 34.26 -49.96 25.36
CA TYR A 781 33.72 -51.25 25.80
C TYR A 781 32.26 -51.13 26.22
N ARG A 782 31.93 -50.14 27.07
CA ARG A 782 30.54 -49.91 27.51
C ARG A 782 29.59 -49.63 26.34
N THR A 783 30.02 -48.78 25.39
CA THR A 783 29.21 -48.47 24.20
C THR A 783 28.94 -49.70 23.33
N VAL A 784 29.96 -50.54 23.06
CA VAL A 784 29.77 -51.79 22.29
C VAL A 784 28.95 -52.81 23.06
N HIS A 785 29.15 -52.91 24.36
CA HIS A 785 28.42 -53.81 25.24
C HIS A 785 26.91 -53.48 25.25
N ASP A 786 26.55 -52.22 25.44
CA ASP A 786 25.16 -51.79 25.43
C ASP A 786 24.53 -51.94 24.04
N ALA A 787 25.27 -51.63 22.96
CA ALA A 787 24.82 -51.88 21.59
C ALA A 787 24.56 -53.37 21.31
N THR A 788 25.42 -54.25 21.83
CA THR A 788 25.27 -55.71 21.69
C THR A 788 23.99 -56.19 22.39
N LYS A 789 23.74 -55.71 23.62
CA LYS A 789 22.48 -55.99 24.34
C LYS A 789 21.26 -55.55 23.56
N ARG A 790 21.30 -54.33 23.02
CA ARG A 790 20.22 -53.76 22.21
C ARG A 790 19.91 -54.65 21.00
N LEU A 791 20.93 -55.02 20.24
CA LEU A 791 20.75 -55.84 19.04
C LEU A 791 20.25 -57.25 19.37
N ALA A 792 20.80 -57.87 20.42
CA ALA A 792 20.35 -59.19 20.88
C ALA A 792 18.87 -59.17 21.32
N LEU A 793 18.44 -58.17 22.09
CA LEU A 793 17.04 -58.02 22.48
C LEU A 793 16.12 -57.80 21.27
N TYR A 794 16.57 -57.01 20.29
CA TYR A 794 15.85 -56.83 19.04
C TYR A 794 15.66 -58.17 18.31
N TYR A 795 16.70 -58.99 18.19
CA TYR A 795 16.60 -60.32 17.59
C TYR A 795 15.67 -61.25 18.36
N ILE A 796 15.68 -61.23 19.68
CA ILE A 796 14.75 -62.02 20.51
C ILE A 796 13.30 -61.58 20.30
N ALA A 797 13.04 -60.27 20.27
CA ALA A 797 11.71 -59.72 19.99
C ALA A 797 11.19 -60.12 18.59
N HIS A 798 12.08 -60.51 17.67
CA HIS A 798 11.75 -60.99 16.33
C HIS A 798 11.86 -62.53 16.19
N GLY A 799 11.85 -63.26 17.31
CA GLY A 799 11.68 -64.71 17.34
C GLY A 799 12.98 -65.54 17.36
N GLN A 800 14.15 -64.93 17.51
CA GLN A 800 15.39 -65.69 17.74
C GLN A 800 15.48 -66.15 19.20
N ASP A 801 16.07 -67.33 19.45
CA ASP A 801 16.42 -67.75 20.80
C ASP A 801 17.56 -66.89 21.36
N SER A 802 17.65 -66.78 22.70
CA SER A 802 18.60 -65.87 23.35
C SER A 802 20.07 -66.15 23.03
N SER A 803 20.45 -67.42 22.84
CA SER A 803 21.85 -67.80 22.57
C SER A 803 22.24 -67.42 21.15
N THR A 804 21.39 -67.75 20.18
CA THR A 804 21.60 -67.39 18.77
C THR A 804 21.56 -65.87 18.59
N ALA A 805 20.62 -65.18 19.23
CA ALA A 805 20.51 -63.73 19.19
C ALA A 805 21.78 -63.03 19.69
N LEU A 806 22.33 -63.47 20.83
CA LEU A 806 23.55 -62.90 21.39
C LEU A 806 24.76 -63.17 20.48
N THR A 807 24.89 -64.38 19.95
CA THR A 807 25.97 -64.76 19.03
C THR A 807 25.93 -63.89 17.77
N ASN A 808 24.75 -63.79 17.13
CA ASN A 808 24.56 -62.97 15.94
C ASN A 808 24.84 -61.48 16.19
N ALA A 809 24.46 -60.96 17.36
CA ALA A 809 24.74 -59.57 17.73
C ALA A 809 26.25 -59.29 17.86
N VAL A 810 26.97 -60.16 18.56
CA VAL A 810 28.44 -60.04 18.73
C VAL A 810 29.16 -60.22 17.39
N ASP A 811 28.73 -61.19 16.59
CA ASP A 811 29.30 -61.43 15.27
C ASP A 811 29.08 -60.24 14.34
N GLY A 812 27.86 -59.71 14.33
CA GLY A 812 27.49 -58.55 13.52
C GLY A 812 28.23 -57.27 13.91
N ILE A 813 28.43 -57.01 15.22
CA ILE A 813 29.05 -55.76 15.69
C ILE A 813 30.59 -55.85 15.67
N ILE A 814 31.17 -56.98 16.09
CA ILE A 814 32.62 -57.10 16.33
C ILE A 814 33.28 -58.14 15.42
N ASN A 815 32.85 -59.41 15.45
CA ASN A 815 33.67 -60.48 14.87
C ASN A 815 33.70 -60.46 13.34
N SER A 816 32.71 -59.84 12.70
CA SER A 816 32.70 -59.63 11.24
C SER A 816 33.76 -58.61 10.79
N LYS A 817 34.10 -57.63 11.63
CA LYS A 817 35.07 -56.58 11.30
C LYS A 817 36.49 -56.91 11.75
N TYR A 818 36.63 -57.61 12.88
CA TYR A 818 37.91 -57.72 13.57
C TYR A 818 38.39 -59.16 13.76
N ASP A 819 39.71 -59.32 13.72
CA ASP A 819 40.42 -60.43 14.35
C ASP A 819 41.02 -59.96 15.67
N ILE A 820 40.83 -60.76 16.73
CA ILE A 820 41.26 -60.42 18.09
C ILE A 820 42.25 -61.45 18.61
N SER A 821 43.31 -60.99 19.25
CA SER A 821 44.32 -61.85 19.88
C SER A 821 44.97 -61.13 21.06
N GLY A 822 44.59 -61.48 22.28
CA GLY A 822 45.08 -60.79 23.49
C GLY A 822 44.64 -59.32 23.49
N SER A 823 45.60 -58.40 23.62
CA SER A 823 45.30 -56.96 23.58
C SER A 823 45.17 -56.37 22.16
N MET A 824 45.45 -57.16 21.12
CA MET A 824 45.37 -56.70 19.73
C MET A 824 43.96 -56.88 19.17
N ARG A 825 43.40 -55.79 18.64
CA ARG A 825 42.25 -55.78 17.73
C ARG A 825 42.72 -55.25 16.39
N VAL A 826 42.58 -56.04 15.34
CA VAL A 826 43.00 -55.65 13.98
C VAL A 826 41.91 -55.99 12.97
N PRO A 827 41.84 -55.33 11.81
CA PRO A 827 40.87 -55.66 10.79
C PRO A 827 40.93 -57.13 10.39
N LYS A 828 39.78 -57.70 10.01
CA LYS A 828 39.64 -59.09 9.60
C LYS A 828 40.71 -59.48 8.57
N GLY A 829 41.37 -60.61 8.79
CA GLY A 829 42.44 -61.14 7.94
C GLY A 829 43.83 -60.55 8.21
N MET A 830 43.96 -59.53 9.07
CA MET A 830 45.25 -58.85 9.30
C MET A 830 46.06 -59.42 10.48
N LEU A 831 45.51 -60.33 11.27
CA LEU A 831 46.19 -60.84 12.47
C LEU A 831 47.58 -61.45 12.20
N PRO A 832 47.81 -62.22 11.13
CA PRO A 832 49.16 -62.72 10.81
C PRO A 832 50.16 -61.60 10.50
N ALA A 833 49.73 -60.58 9.75
CA ALA A 833 50.54 -59.41 9.41
C ALA A 833 50.86 -58.60 10.67
N ALA A 834 49.86 -58.38 11.55
CA ALA A 834 50.03 -57.66 12.80
C ALA A 834 51.03 -58.36 13.75
N ARG A 835 50.96 -59.69 13.88
CA ARG A 835 51.92 -60.47 14.69
C ARG A 835 53.35 -60.32 14.17
N THR A 836 53.52 -60.39 12.84
CA THR A 836 54.83 -60.22 12.20
C THR A 836 55.38 -58.81 12.42
N ALA A 837 54.53 -57.81 12.21
CA ALA A 837 54.86 -56.40 12.33
C ALA A 837 55.30 -56.00 13.73
N THR A 838 54.48 -56.35 14.72
CA THR A 838 54.67 -55.97 16.12
C THR A 838 55.91 -56.64 16.70
N ALA A 839 56.16 -57.91 16.37
CA ALA A 839 57.39 -58.61 16.73
C ALA A 839 58.63 -57.99 16.05
N SER A 840 58.54 -57.66 14.77
CA SER A 840 59.63 -57.01 14.02
C SER A 840 59.98 -55.63 14.60
N VAL A 841 58.98 -54.78 14.84
CA VAL A 841 59.21 -53.46 15.44
C VAL A 841 59.78 -53.59 16.84
N LEU A 842 59.19 -54.40 17.73
CA LEU A 842 59.65 -54.55 19.11
C LEU A 842 61.09 -55.09 19.22
N SER A 843 61.47 -56.04 18.35
CA SER A 843 62.84 -56.58 18.31
C SER A 843 63.86 -55.58 17.76
N SER A 844 63.46 -54.71 16.83
CA SER A 844 64.33 -53.71 16.22
C SER A 844 64.63 -52.49 17.12
N LEU A 845 63.76 -52.18 18.08
CA LEU A 845 63.90 -51.00 18.94
C LEU A 845 65.15 -51.06 19.81
N ARG A 846 65.92 -49.97 19.80
CA ARG A 846 67.08 -49.76 20.68
C ARG A 846 66.77 -48.70 21.74
N PRO A 847 67.41 -48.75 22.91
CA PRO A 847 67.26 -47.70 23.91
C PRO A 847 67.47 -46.28 23.36
N SER A 848 68.44 -46.10 22.44
CA SER A 848 68.75 -44.82 21.81
C SER A 848 67.61 -44.20 21.00
N ASP A 849 66.65 -45.01 20.56
CA ASP A 849 65.56 -44.59 19.67
C ASP A 849 64.36 -44.03 20.47
N LEU A 850 64.40 -44.16 21.80
CA LEU A 850 63.28 -43.91 22.69
C LEU A 850 63.44 -42.64 23.52
N ALA A 851 62.31 -42.03 23.86
CA ALA A 851 62.25 -41.04 24.92
C ALA A 851 62.41 -41.74 26.29
N PRO A 852 63.09 -41.12 27.27
CA PRO A 852 63.19 -41.67 28.60
C PRO A 852 61.81 -41.73 29.25
N ILE A 853 61.48 -42.84 29.91
CA ILE A 853 60.20 -42.95 30.60
C ILE A 853 60.09 -41.92 31.76
N PRO A 854 58.91 -41.36 32.04
CA PRO A 854 58.69 -40.48 33.18
C PRO A 854 58.91 -41.23 34.50
N GLY A 855 59.61 -40.61 35.46
CA GLY A 855 59.84 -41.19 36.78
C GLY A 855 60.58 -40.25 37.72
N THR A 856 60.31 -40.37 39.02
CA THR A 856 60.84 -39.53 40.11
C THR A 856 61.88 -40.26 40.99
N ALA A 857 62.30 -41.47 40.63
CA ALA A 857 63.28 -42.22 41.39
C ALA A 857 64.64 -41.48 41.39
N PRO A 858 65.15 -41.03 42.55
CA PRO A 858 66.40 -40.28 42.63
C PRO A 858 67.57 -41.14 42.11
N GLY A 859 68.35 -40.59 41.16
CA GLY A 859 69.60 -41.19 40.69
C GLY A 859 69.55 -41.97 39.37
N LEU A 860 68.40 -42.13 38.70
CA LEU A 860 68.34 -42.75 37.37
C LEU A 860 68.69 -41.76 36.25
N THR A 861 69.65 -42.10 35.39
CA THR A 861 69.96 -41.32 34.19
C THR A 861 68.90 -41.54 33.10
N ASP A 862 68.82 -40.65 32.10
CA ASP A 862 67.95 -40.87 30.94
C ASP A 862 68.26 -42.17 30.20
N ARG A 863 69.53 -42.63 30.24
CA ARG A 863 69.94 -43.91 29.67
C ARG A 863 69.31 -45.06 30.44
N ASP A 864 69.41 -45.05 31.78
CA ASP A 864 68.83 -46.09 32.63
C ASP A 864 67.31 -46.16 32.47
N ARG A 865 66.64 -45.01 32.32
CA ARG A 865 65.19 -44.93 32.08
C ARG A 865 64.79 -45.49 30.72
N ARG A 866 65.59 -45.28 29.67
CA ARG A 866 65.37 -45.89 28.34
C ARG A 866 65.59 -47.40 28.38
N ASP A 867 66.68 -47.85 29.01
CA ASP A 867 67.04 -49.26 29.14
C ASP A 867 65.97 -50.03 29.93
N PHE A 868 65.47 -49.44 31.01
CA PHE A 868 64.33 -49.97 31.75
C PHE A 868 63.05 -50.01 30.88
N GLY A 869 62.74 -48.92 30.17
CA GLY A 869 61.54 -48.84 29.32
C GLY A 869 61.50 -49.92 28.24
N ILE A 870 62.59 -50.12 27.49
CA ILE A 870 62.63 -51.17 26.46
C ILE A 870 62.61 -52.58 27.07
N SER A 871 63.26 -52.78 28.22
CA SER A 871 63.26 -54.08 28.92
C SER A 871 61.85 -54.43 29.41
N ALA A 872 61.14 -53.47 29.99
CA ALA A 872 59.74 -53.63 30.41
C ALA A 872 58.82 -53.89 29.20
N ALA A 873 59.01 -53.19 28.09
CA ALA A 873 58.24 -53.42 26.86
C ALA A 873 58.47 -54.82 26.27
N ARG A 874 59.70 -55.36 26.32
CA ARG A 874 59.99 -56.73 25.86
C ARG A 874 59.49 -57.82 26.80
N ALA A 875 59.50 -57.55 28.10
CA ALA A 875 59.07 -58.52 29.11
C ALA A 875 57.54 -58.63 29.23
N GLY A 876 56.80 -57.55 29.01
CA GLY A 876 55.35 -57.53 29.21
C GLY A 876 54.62 -56.38 28.53
N GLY A 877 55.21 -55.78 27.50
CA GLY A 877 54.55 -54.77 26.68
C GLY A 877 53.36 -55.35 25.92
N GLN A 878 52.33 -54.52 25.75
CA GLN A 878 51.11 -54.86 25.03
C GLN A 878 51.00 -53.98 23.79
N TRP A 879 50.54 -54.56 22.69
CA TRP A 879 50.11 -53.81 21.52
C TRP A 879 48.60 -53.63 21.63
N VAL A 880 48.15 -52.38 21.71
CA VAL A 880 46.74 -52.00 21.82
C VAL A 880 46.34 -51.13 20.62
N PRO A 881 45.07 -51.08 20.23
CA PRO A 881 44.59 -50.13 19.21
C PRO A 881 44.90 -48.68 19.58
N ASN A 882 45.24 -47.87 18.60
CA ASN A 882 45.30 -46.41 18.76
C ASN A 882 43.91 -45.76 18.68
N ASN A 883 43.78 -44.51 19.12
CA ASN A 883 42.49 -43.84 19.30
C ASN A 883 41.75 -43.56 17.97
N ASP A 884 42.47 -43.48 16.87
CA ASP A 884 41.94 -43.30 15.51
C ASP A 884 41.76 -44.63 14.76
N GLU A 885 41.97 -45.77 15.43
CA GLU A 885 41.89 -47.13 14.87
C GLU A 885 42.66 -47.31 13.56
N SER A 886 43.75 -46.57 13.36
CA SER A 886 44.61 -46.67 12.17
C SER A 886 45.75 -47.68 12.35
N GLY A 887 45.92 -48.24 13.55
CA GLY A 887 47.00 -49.17 13.85
C GLY A 887 47.07 -49.61 15.30
N LEU A 888 48.24 -50.11 15.68
CA LEU A 888 48.56 -50.55 17.03
C LEU A 888 49.65 -49.67 17.64
N VAL A 889 49.54 -49.38 18.94
CA VAL A 889 50.54 -48.67 19.73
C VAL A 889 51.10 -49.57 20.83
N LEU A 890 52.41 -49.48 21.05
CA LEU A 890 53.09 -50.23 22.10
C LEU A 890 52.93 -49.51 23.44
N VAL A 891 52.34 -50.21 24.41
CA VAL A 891 52.15 -49.72 25.78
C VAL A 891 52.81 -50.66 26.78
N ILE A 892 53.27 -50.10 27.90
CA ILE A 892 53.67 -50.85 29.08
C ILE A 892 52.48 -50.83 30.06
N PRO A 893 51.88 -51.99 30.36
CA PRO A 893 50.79 -52.07 31.32
C PRO A 893 51.22 -51.57 32.71
N PRO A 894 50.30 -50.97 33.47
CA PRO A 894 50.60 -50.48 34.81
C PRO A 894 50.83 -51.65 35.78
N ARG A 895 51.75 -51.51 36.74
CA ARG A 895 51.99 -52.52 37.78
C ARG A 895 51.01 -52.41 38.97
N ASN A 896 50.50 -51.21 39.29
CA ASN A 896 49.69 -50.94 40.50
C ASN A 896 48.54 -49.91 40.25
N GLY A 897 47.66 -50.14 39.27
CA GLY A 897 46.50 -49.27 39.03
C GLY A 897 46.80 -47.86 38.46
N ALA A 898 48.04 -47.60 38.06
CA ALA A 898 48.44 -46.41 37.31
C ALA A 898 47.91 -46.46 35.86
N THR A 899 48.01 -45.36 35.10
CA THR A 899 47.73 -45.37 33.67
C THR A 899 48.81 -46.13 32.89
N PRO A 900 48.45 -46.84 31.80
CA PRO A 900 49.43 -47.49 30.94
C PRO A 900 50.37 -46.46 30.32
N TYR A 901 51.65 -46.79 30.21
CA TYR A 901 52.64 -45.91 29.60
C TYR A 901 52.76 -46.18 28.10
N VAL A 902 52.44 -45.18 27.27
CA VAL A 902 52.67 -45.24 25.82
C VAL A 902 54.15 -45.08 25.54
N MET A 903 54.75 -46.09 24.90
CA MET A 903 56.15 -46.02 24.50
C MET A 903 56.34 -44.93 23.44
N ARG A 904 57.32 -44.05 23.65
CA ARG A 904 57.61 -42.91 22.77
C ARG A 904 59.02 -43.02 22.18
N ARG A 905 59.14 -42.61 20.93
CA ARG A 905 60.41 -42.37 20.24
C ARG A 905 61.06 -41.08 20.74
N LYS A 906 62.33 -40.87 20.40
CA LYS A 906 63.12 -39.70 20.81
C LYS A 906 62.50 -38.35 20.40
N ASP A 907 61.77 -38.31 19.28
CA ASP A 907 61.03 -37.13 18.79
C ASP A 907 59.69 -36.90 19.50
N GLY A 908 59.35 -37.74 20.49
CA GLY A 908 58.11 -37.69 21.24
C GLY A 908 56.94 -38.43 20.59
N SER A 909 57.08 -38.94 19.36
CA SER A 909 56.03 -39.71 18.69
C SER A 909 55.81 -41.08 19.36
N PRO A 910 54.58 -41.62 19.37
CA PRO A 910 54.33 -42.95 19.90
C PRO A 910 54.97 -44.04 19.02
N VAL A 911 55.39 -45.15 19.63
CA VAL A 911 55.85 -46.34 18.92
C VAL A 911 54.63 -47.08 18.38
N THR A 912 54.41 -46.99 17.07
CA THR A 912 53.21 -47.55 16.41
C THR A 912 53.55 -48.48 15.25
N VAL A 913 52.55 -49.27 14.85
CA VAL A 913 52.47 -49.95 13.57
C VAL A 913 51.12 -49.61 12.94
N THR A 914 51.10 -49.00 11.75
CA THR A 914 49.86 -48.66 11.04
C THR A 914 49.34 -49.85 10.23
N PHE A 915 48.03 -49.95 10.05
CA PHE A 915 47.42 -51.01 9.23
C PHE A 915 47.87 -50.96 7.76
N ASP A 916 48.08 -49.78 7.20
CA ASP A 916 48.62 -49.65 5.84
C ASP A 916 50.10 -50.04 5.76
N GLY A 917 50.88 -49.70 6.79
CA GLY A 917 52.22 -50.24 6.98
C GLY A 917 52.20 -51.76 7.03
N MET A 918 51.14 -52.33 7.61
CA MET A 918 50.95 -53.77 7.63
C MET A 918 50.63 -54.41 6.30
N ARG A 919 49.76 -53.81 5.51
CA ARG A 919 49.42 -54.33 4.17
C ARG A 919 50.60 -54.23 3.21
N SER A 920 51.40 -53.17 3.33
CA SER A 920 52.54 -52.89 2.43
C SER A 920 53.84 -53.61 2.81
N GLY A 921 53.87 -54.31 3.95
CA GLY A 921 55.10 -54.96 4.43
C GLY A 921 56.15 -53.98 4.99
N GLN A 922 55.81 -52.70 5.12
CA GLN A 922 56.72 -51.64 5.56
C GLN A 922 56.50 -51.31 7.04
N TYR A 923 56.99 -52.19 7.90
CA TYR A 923 56.89 -52.04 9.35
C TYR A 923 58.15 -51.38 9.91
N GLY A 924 58.02 -50.23 10.56
CA GLY A 924 59.15 -49.50 11.17
C GLY A 924 59.63 -48.25 10.43
N LYS A 925 59.14 -47.97 9.20
CA LYS A 925 59.28 -46.67 8.50
C LYS A 925 58.07 -45.74 8.74
N GLY A 926 57.49 -45.78 9.93
CA GLY A 926 56.40 -44.86 10.30
C GLY A 926 56.97 -43.56 10.83
N GLY A 927 56.86 -42.47 10.06
CA GLY A 927 57.11 -41.12 10.55
C GLY A 927 57.87 -40.17 9.64
N GLY A 928 57.77 -40.28 8.31
CA GLY A 928 57.86 -39.06 7.50
C GLY A 928 56.74 -38.14 7.96
N SER A 929 57.09 -36.99 8.52
CA SER A 929 56.19 -35.95 9.02
C SER A 929 54.90 -35.82 8.22
N ALA A 930 53.79 -36.37 8.74
CA ALA A 930 52.52 -35.70 8.59
C ALA A 930 52.62 -34.45 9.49
N PRO A 931 52.48 -33.24 8.95
CA PRO A 931 52.73 -32.03 9.72
C PRO A 931 51.74 -31.97 10.88
N TYR A 932 52.26 -31.92 12.10
CA TYR A 932 51.61 -31.12 13.14
C TYR A 932 51.50 -29.69 12.58
N PRO A 933 50.30 -29.08 12.50
CA PRO A 933 50.18 -27.69 12.09
C PRO A 933 50.72 -26.83 13.23
N GLY A 934 52.00 -26.48 13.12
CA GLY A 934 52.74 -25.75 14.13
C GLY A 934 54.03 -25.20 13.56
N SER A 935 53.94 -24.44 12.46
CA SER A 935 54.85 -23.37 12.03
C SER A 935 54.65 -23.08 10.53
N LEU A 936 53.69 -22.22 10.21
CA LEU A 936 53.74 -21.47 8.95
C LEU A 936 54.48 -20.18 9.23
N ASN A 937 55.77 -20.15 8.88
CA ASN A 937 56.47 -18.92 8.54
C ASN A 937 57.68 -19.26 7.68
N THR A 938 57.52 -19.13 6.36
CA THR A 938 58.50 -18.54 5.44
C THR A 938 57.88 -18.50 4.04
N VAL A 939 57.34 -17.34 3.69
CA VAL A 939 57.03 -16.98 2.31
C VAL A 939 58.36 -16.79 1.59
N GLN A 940 58.61 -17.60 0.55
CA GLN A 940 59.61 -17.27 -0.47
C GLN A 940 59.11 -16.03 -1.22
N SER A 941 59.87 -14.95 -1.11
CA SER A 941 59.78 -13.79 -2.00
C SER A 941 60.22 -14.18 -3.41
N GLY A 942 59.25 -14.51 -4.26
CA GLY A 942 59.39 -14.46 -5.71
C GLY A 942 59.17 -13.02 -6.18
N GLY A 943 60.18 -12.43 -6.80
CA GLY A 943 60.18 -11.05 -7.25
C GLY A 943 59.06 -10.71 -8.25
N LEU A 944 58.54 -9.51 -8.11
CA LEU A 944 57.83 -8.81 -9.18
C LEU A 944 58.84 -8.26 -10.18
N GLY A 945 58.58 -8.50 -11.46
CA GLY A 945 58.66 -7.43 -12.44
C GLY A 945 57.41 -6.57 -12.34
#